data_AF-A0A0U3NKN1-F1
#
_entry.id   AF-A0A0U3NKN1-F1
#
_cell.length_a   1.000
_cell.length_b   1.000
_cell.length_c   1.000
_cell.angle_alpha   90.00
_cell.angle_beta   90.00
_cell.angle_gamma   90.00
#
_symmetry.space_group_name_H-M   'P 1'
#
loop_
_entity.id
_entity.type
_entity.pdbx_description
1 polymer ?
#
loop_
_entity_poly.entity_id
_entity_poly.type
_entity_poly.pdbx_seq_one_letter_code
_entity_poly.pdbx_strand_id
1 'polypeptide(L)'
;MRIERRYTKDGQSPYAEIDFTTTTSEIRNPDGSVVFRLADIQVPAQFSQVASDILAQKYFRKAGVPARLKPVEENTLPSWLWRREADMAALEALPEGERFGSETDARQVFDRLAGTWTYWGWKGGYFDGEADAQAFYDELRFMLATQKVAPNSPQWFNTGLHWAYGIDGPSQGHFYVDFQTGELVKSATAYEHPQPHACFIQSVEDDLVNENGIMDLWVREARLFKYGSGTGSNFSRLRSEGEKLSGGGRSSGLMSFLKIGDRAAGAIKSGGTTRRAAKMVVVDVDHPDIEDYINWKVKEEQKVAALVTGSKICQKHLTAIMKACVNCEADNGDCFDPAKNPALKREIRAAKKMMVPENYIRRVIQFARQGYTNIEFPAYNTDWDSEAYLTVAGQNSNNSVRVTDGFLKAVTDDGTWDLTARKDGKVMKTLKARELWEQIGYAAWASADPGIQYHTTINDWHTCPASGEIRASNPCSEYMFLDDTACNLASLNLMQFRREDRSFDVDAYEHAVRLWTVVLEISVLMAQFPSKEIAELSYRFRTLGLGYANIGGLLMTSGIPYDSDAGRALCGALSAIMTGVSYATSAEMAGELGAFPGYGDNAAHMLRVIRNHRRAAHGEAAGYELLSTNPVPLDHASCPDKVLIERSKLAWDRALELGEKHGYRNAQVSVIAPTGTIGLVMDCDTTGIEPDFALVKFKKLAGGGYFKIINRAVPEALEVLGYKPSEIAEIEAYAVGHGSLDQAPGVNPSSLKAKGFTEDSLAKLKGSLKSAFDIKFVFNRWTLGDEQLTALGVTAEQMNDPAFELLPFLGFSKAEIEAANIHVCGAMTLEGAPFLKKEHYPVFDCANPCGKTGKRYLSVESHIRMMAAAQPFISGAISKTINMPNEATVDDCKEAYMLSWRLALKANALYRDGSKLSQPLNSQLIADEDEDAEEAAEAIAAKPAAAKAEVIAERIVERIIERTVRAREKMPDRRKGYTQKARVGGHKVYLTTGEYQDGRLGEIFIDMHKEGAAFRSLMNNFAIAISLGLQYGVPLEEYVDAFTFTRFEPAGMVQGNEAIKNATSILDYIFRELAVSYLGRHDLAHVPPEAIGNTGISAGASEGRGEQGVVSHGLVRGQTERFRLVSASGEPAGSLAGQSAAGGTAAAVKGTATAPIAQTSAVATAFARSGNTELAVKLETAPAPQAAPSSAAERIAQARMKGYEGESCSECGNFTMVRNGTCLKCDTCGSTSGCS
;
A
#
# COMPACT_ATOMS: atom_id res chain seq x y z
N MET A 1 -1.35 22.96 -37.45
CA MET A 1 -0.07 23.08 -36.71
C MET A 1 1.07 22.58 -37.58
N ARG A 2 2.21 23.27 -37.52
CA ARG A 2 3.47 22.81 -38.14
C ARG A 2 4.28 21.93 -37.21
N ILE A 3 4.89 20.90 -37.77
CA ILE A 3 5.66 19.88 -37.06
C ILE A 3 7.07 19.81 -37.64
N GLU A 4 8.06 20.23 -36.84
CA GLU A 4 9.47 20.11 -37.18
C GLU A 4 9.93 18.65 -37.02
N ARG A 5 10.61 18.08 -38.03
CA ARG A 5 11.34 16.81 -37.86
C ARG A 5 12.66 17.10 -37.13
N ARG A 6 12.86 16.48 -35.97
CA ARG A 6 14.06 16.66 -35.13
C ARG A 6 14.82 15.37 -34.90
N TYR A 7 14.11 14.26 -34.72
CA TYR A 7 14.70 12.93 -34.56
C TYR A 7 14.69 12.12 -35.86
N THR A 8 13.82 12.47 -36.80
CA THR A 8 13.54 11.69 -38.02
C THR A 8 13.94 12.43 -39.29
N LYS A 9 14.04 11.69 -40.39
CA LYS A 9 14.41 12.18 -41.72
C LYS A 9 13.29 11.84 -42.70
N ASP A 10 12.98 12.77 -43.60
CA ASP A 10 11.85 12.56 -44.52
C ASP A 10 12.14 11.44 -45.53
N GLY A 11 11.12 10.62 -45.82
CA GLY A 11 11.26 9.42 -46.66
C GLY A 11 12.04 8.25 -46.02
N GLN A 12 12.57 8.39 -44.80
CA GLN A 12 13.30 7.34 -44.07
C GLN A 12 12.43 6.77 -42.93
N SER A 13 12.49 5.46 -42.70
CA SER A 13 11.78 4.84 -41.57
C SER A 13 12.32 5.37 -40.23
N PRO A 14 11.47 5.73 -39.24
CA PRO A 14 11.92 6.15 -37.90
C PRO A 14 12.65 5.04 -37.13
N TYR A 15 12.60 3.79 -37.61
CA TYR A 15 13.35 2.66 -37.06
C TYR A 15 14.67 2.37 -37.78
N ALA A 16 15.02 3.12 -38.83
CA ALA A 16 16.23 2.85 -39.64
C ALA A 16 17.55 3.11 -38.91
N GLU A 17 17.52 3.85 -37.80
CA GLU A 17 18.67 4.18 -36.95
C GLU A 17 18.48 3.63 -35.51
N ILE A 18 17.63 2.59 -35.37
CA ILE A 18 17.35 1.90 -34.10
C ILE A 18 17.51 0.39 -34.35
N ASP A 19 18.49 -0.24 -33.70
CA ASP A 19 18.65 -1.69 -33.74
C ASP A 19 17.50 -2.41 -33.03
N PHE A 20 17.09 -3.57 -33.55
CA PHE A 20 16.09 -4.44 -32.93
C PHE A 20 16.69 -5.83 -32.68
N THR A 21 16.43 -6.37 -31.49
CA THR A 21 16.85 -7.72 -31.08
C THR A 21 15.64 -8.64 -30.89
N THR A 22 15.89 -9.94 -30.93
CA THR A 22 14.89 -10.98 -30.63
C THR A 22 15.15 -11.54 -29.24
N THR A 23 14.14 -11.53 -28.37
CA THR A 23 14.22 -12.09 -27.02
C THR A 23 13.00 -12.99 -26.72
N THR A 24 12.94 -13.55 -25.51
CA THR A 24 11.78 -14.27 -24.97
C THR A 24 11.36 -13.61 -23.67
N SER A 25 10.06 -13.39 -23.51
CA SER A 25 9.47 -13.13 -22.19
C SER A 25 9.03 -14.45 -21.57
N GLU A 26 9.53 -14.81 -20.39
CA GLU A 26 9.13 -16.01 -19.66
C GLU A 26 8.85 -15.69 -18.19
N ILE A 27 7.86 -16.39 -17.64
CA ILE A 27 7.46 -16.37 -16.24
C ILE A 27 7.21 -17.83 -15.83
N ARG A 28 7.90 -18.28 -14.78
CA ARG A 28 7.62 -19.55 -14.09
C ARG A 28 7.10 -19.29 -12.68
N ASN A 29 6.98 -20.35 -11.89
CA ASN A 29 6.82 -20.35 -10.44
C ASN A 29 8.16 -20.64 -9.72
N PRO A 30 8.22 -20.53 -8.38
CA PRO A 30 9.38 -20.99 -7.60
C PRO A 30 9.67 -22.50 -7.74
N ASP A 31 8.68 -23.30 -8.15
CA ASP A 31 8.84 -24.73 -8.47
C ASP A 31 9.34 -25.03 -9.90
N GLY A 32 9.54 -23.98 -10.71
CA GLY A 32 10.01 -24.06 -12.10
C GLY A 32 8.91 -24.22 -13.18
N SER A 33 7.64 -24.38 -12.80
CA SER A 33 6.52 -24.51 -13.74
C SER A 33 6.21 -23.21 -14.50
N VAL A 34 6.10 -23.27 -15.84
CA VAL A 34 5.86 -22.09 -16.70
C VAL A 34 4.39 -21.66 -16.62
N VAL A 35 4.13 -20.35 -16.46
CA VAL A 35 2.76 -19.78 -16.47
C VAL A 35 2.58 -18.64 -17.47
N PHE A 36 3.65 -18.00 -17.93
CA PHE A 36 3.62 -17.22 -19.17
C PHE A 36 4.91 -17.44 -19.96
N ARG A 37 4.80 -17.60 -21.27
CA ARG A 37 5.93 -17.57 -22.19
C ARG A 37 5.47 -16.98 -23.51
N LEU A 38 6.18 -15.97 -23.99
CA LEU A 38 6.08 -15.45 -25.35
C LEU A 38 7.49 -15.39 -25.92
N ALA A 39 7.79 -16.35 -26.80
CA ALA A 39 9.08 -16.46 -27.46
C ALA A 39 9.18 -15.54 -28.68
N ASP A 40 10.40 -15.36 -29.16
CA ASP A 40 10.73 -14.74 -30.44
C ASP A 40 10.16 -13.32 -30.64
N ILE A 41 10.04 -12.56 -29.54
CA ILE A 41 9.55 -11.18 -29.56
C ILE A 41 10.62 -10.22 -30.03
N GLN A 42 10.25 -9.25 -30.88
CA GLN A 42 11.16 -8.23 -31.37
C GLN A 42 10.99 -6.91 -30.60
N VAL A 43 12.10 -6.39 -30.09
CA VAL A 43 12.18 -5.18 -29.26
C VAL A 43 13.41 -4.35 -29.64
N PRO A 44 13.42 -3.02 -29.41
CA PRO A 44 14.63 -2.22 -29.63
C PRO A 44 15.78 -2.73 -28.76
N ALA A 45 16.99 -2.81 -29.30
CA ALA A 45 18.13 -3.50 -28.67
C ALA A 45 18.59 -2.86 -27.33
N GLN A 46 18.27 -1.58 -27.12
CA GLN A 46 18.52 -0.85 -25.87
C GLN A 46 17.54 -1.15 -24.74
N PHE A 47 16.37 -1.76 -25.01
CA PHE A 47 15.41 -2.12 -23.96
C PHE A 47 16.04 -3.15 -23.03
N SER A 48 15.91 -2.96 -21.72
CA SER A 48 16.27 -4.03 -20.80
C SER A 48 15.32 -5.23 -20.97
N GLN A 49 15.75 -6.39 -20.48
CA GLN A 49 14.86 -7.56 -20.36
C GLN A 49 13.59 -7.20 -19.57
N VAL A 50 13.69 -6.36 -18.51
CA VAL A 50 12.52 -5.93 -17.72
C VAL A 50 11.56 -5.06 -18.54
N ALA A 51 12.06 -4.13 -19.35
CA ALA A 51 11.21 -3.32 -20.24
C ALA A 51 10.53 -4.20 -21.31
N SER A 52 11.30 -5.14 -21.89
CA SER A 52 10.81 -6.13 -22.87
C SER A 52 9.72 -7.04 -22.28
N ASP A 53 9.91 -7.51 -21.05
CA ASP A 53 8.94 -8.30 -20.29
C ASP A 53 7.68 -7.50 -19.98
N ILE A 54 7.80 -6.26 -19.50
CA ILE A 54 6.64 -5.39 -19.23
C ILE A 54 5.84 -5.12 -20.51
N LEU A 55 6.52 -4.90 -21.64
CA LEU A 55 5.89 -4.71 -22.94
C LEU A 55 5.11 -5.97 -23.36
N ALA A 56 5.75 -7.14 -23.38
CA ALA A 56 5.14 -8.40 -23.81
C ALA A 56 4.04 -8.92 -22.86
N GLN A 57 4.21 -8.75 -21.55
CA GLN A 57 3.29 -9.29 -20.55
C GLN A 57 2.04 -8.42 -20.34
N LYS A 58 2.11 -7.11 -20.62
CA LYS A 58 1.02 -6.16 -20.34
C LYS A 58 0.51 -5.39 -21.55
N TYR A 59 1.37 -4.99 -22.48
CA TYR A 59 1.03 -4.03 -23.53
C TYR A 59 0.85 -4.65 -24.91
N PHE A 60 1.49 -5.80 -25.19
CA PHE A 60 1.16 -6.63 -26.36
C PHE A 60 -0.27 -7.19 -26.23
N ARG A 61 -1.07 -6.96 -27.28
CA ARG A 61 -2.41 -7.53 -27.43
C ARG A 61 -2.31 -9.05 -27.57
N LYS A 62 -2.74 -9.78 -26.54
CA LYS A 62 -2.53 -11.24 -26.42
C LYS A 62 -3.38 -12.13 -27.33
N ALA A 63 -4.45 -11.60 -27.93
CA ALA A 63 -5.35 -12.37 -28.79
C ALA A 63 -6.15 -11.47 -29.73
N GLY A 64 -6.53 -12.02 -30.89
CA GLY A 64 -7.41 -11.39 -31.88
C GLY A 64 -6.69 -10.53 -32.93
N VAL A 65 -5.36 -10.52 -32.96
CA VAL A 65 -4.58 -9.79 -33.97
C VAL A 65 -4.59 -10.59 -35.28
N PRO A 66 -5.14 -10.09 -36.41
CA PRO A 66 -5.25 -10.87 -37.64
C PRO A 66 -3.89 -11.07 -38.33
N ALA A 67 -3.61 -12.29 -38.80
CA ALA A 67 -2.38 -12.60 -39.54
C ALA A 67 -2.36 -12.03 -40.97
N ARG A 68 -3.51 -11.58 -41.49
CA ARG A 68 -3.66 -10.90 -42.79
C ARG A 68 -4.63 -9.72 -42.64
N LEU A 69 -4.22 -8.58 -43.17
CA LEU A 69 -4.91 -7.30 -43.04
C LEU A 69 -4.98 -6.62 -44.40
N LYS A 70 -6.15 -6.04 -44.71
CA LYS A 70 -6.38 -5.18 -45.87
C LYS A 70 -6.61 -3.72 -45.43
N PRO A 71 -6.20 -2.72 -46.22
CA PRO A 71 -6.62 -1.34 -45.98
C PRO A 71 -8.13 -1.17 -46.25
N VAL A 72 -8.72 -0.17 -45.60
CA VAL A 72 -10.04 0.34 -45.96
C VAL A 72 -9.88 1.74 -46.53
N GLU A 73 -10.34 1.89 -47.76
CA GLU A 73 -10.29 3.14 -48.51
C GLU A 73 -11.13 4.23 -47.82
N GLU A 74 -10.47 5.28 -47.33
CA GLU A 74 -11.12 6.47 -46.79
C GLU A 74 -10.56 7.72 -47.48
N ASN A 75 -11.19 8.15 -48.58
CA ASN A 75 -10.67 9.20 -49.48
C ASN A 75 -10.66 10.64 -48.91
N THR A 76 -11.02 10.81 -47.63
CA THR A 76 -10.79 12.03 -46.83
C THR A 76 -9.41 12.05 -46.16
N LEU A 77 -8.66 10.93 -46.23
CA LEU A 77 -7.37 10.71 -45.59
C LEU A 77 -6.29 10.36 -46.62
N PRO A 78 -5.01 10.68 -46.34
CA PRO A 78 -3.87 10.10 -47.05
C PRO A 78 -3.88 8.57 -46.99
N SER A 79 -3.52 7.91 -48.09
CA SER A 79 -3.69 6.45 -48.23
C SER A 79 -2.74 5.60 -47.37
N TRP A 80 -1.68 6.19 -46.83
CA TRP A 80 -0.82 5.57 -45.81
C TRP A 80 -1.48 5.55 -44.41
N LEU A 81 -2.40 6.47 -44.15
CA LEU A 81 -3.07 6.67 -42.85
C LEU A 81 -4.43 5.92 -42.75
N TRP A 82 -4.84 5.26 -43.84
CA TRP A 82 -6.03 4.41 -43.90
C TRP A 82 -6.04 3.30 -42.85
N ARG A 83 -7.17 3.13 -42.17
CA ARG A 83 -7.39 2.04 -41.21
C ARG A 83 -7.26 0.67 -41.89
N ARG A 84 -6.98 -0.35 -41.09
CA ARG A 84 -6.86 -1.75 -41.51
C ARG A 84 -8.00 -2.57 -40.93
N GLU A 85 -8.33 -3.67 -41.58
CA GLU A 85 -9.22 -4.70 -41.03
C GLU A 85 -8.80 -6.10 -41.50
N ALA A 86 -9.31 -7.12 -40.80
CA ALA A 86 -9.06 -8.52 -41.13
C ALA A 86 -9.44 -8.84 -42.59
N ASP A 87 -8.48 -9.35 -43.36
CA ASP A 87 -8.75 -9.86 -44.70
C ASP A 87 -9.25 -11.31 -44.60
N MET A 88 -10.56 -11.48 -44.38
CA MET A 88 -11.18 -12.79 -44.18
C MET A 88 -10.87 -13.78 -45.32
N ALA A 89 -10.78 -13.31 -46.58
CA ALA A 89 -10.45 -14.17 -47.72
C ALA A 89 -8.98 -14.65 -47.68
N ALA A 90 -8.05 -13.76 -47.32
CA ALA A 90 -6.65 -14.13 -47.12
C ALA A 90 -6.41 -14.96 -45.83
N LEU A 91 -7.26 -14.80 -44.82
CA LEU A 91 -7.24 -15.60 -43.59
C LEU A 91 -7.82 -17.00 -43.78
N GLU A 92 -8.85 -17.18 -44.61
CA GLU A 92 -9.40 -18.50 -44.93
C GLU A 92 -8.36 -19.44 -45.55
N ALA A 93 -7.37 -18.89 -46.26
CA ALA A 93 -6.23 -19.62 -46.82
C ALA A 93 -5.19 -20.09 -45.77
N LEU A 94 -5.28 -19.63 -44.52
CA LEU A 94 -4.43 -20.06 -43.40
C LEU A 94 -5.12 -21.14 -42.54
N PRO A 95 -4.36 -22.03 -41.87
CA PRO A 95 -4.87 -22.92 -40.83
C PRO A 95 -5.60 -22.14 -39.73
N GLU A 96 -6.68 -22.69 -39.18
CA GLU A 96 -7.59 -21.96 -38.29
C GLU A 96 -6.90 -21.32 -37.08
N GLY A 97 -5.97 -22.06 -36.45
CA GLY A 97 -5.17 -21.57 -35.31
C GLY A 97 -4.09 -20.54 -35.65
N GLU A 98 -3.81 -20.28 -36.93
CA GLU A 98 -2.84 -19.29 -37.41
C GLU A 98 -3.52 -17.99 -37.88
N ARG A 99 -4.85 -17.94 -37.98
CA ARG A 99 -5.60 -16.78 -38.50
C ARG A 99 -5.53 -15.56 -37.58
N PHE A 100 -5.55 -15.80 -36.26
CA PHE A 100 -5.54 -14.75 -35.24
C PHE A 100 -4.54 -15.09 -34.14
N GLY A 101 -3.66 -14.16 -33.83
CA GLY A 101 -2.60 -14.32 -32.84
C GLY A 101 -2.51 -13.15 -31.88
N SER A 102 -1.27 -12.84 -31.50
CA SER A 102 -0.90 -11.75 -30.58
C SER A 102 0.05 -10.76 -31.26
N GLU A 103 0.23 -9.59 -30.65
CA GLU A 103 1.39 -8.73 -30.93
C GLU A 103 2.66 -9.43 -30.45
N THR A 104 3.71 -9.41 -31.27
CA THR A 104 5.03 -10.02 -31.01
C THR A 104 6.19 -9.09 -31.33
N ASP A 105 5.95 -7.96 -32.02
CA ASP A 105 6.95 -6.96 -32.36
C ASP A 105 6.54 -5.59 -31.79
N ALA A 106 7.45 -4.95 -31.06
CA ALA A 106 7.27 -3.64 -30.45
C ALA A 106 6.82 -2.56 -31.46
N ARG A 107 7.26 -2.65 -32.71
CA ARG A 107 6.86 -1.74 -33.80
C ARG A 107 5.36 -1.78 -34.06
N GLN A 108 4.71 -2.93 -33.90
CA GLN A 108 3.24 -3.05 -34.04
C GLN A 108 2.51 -2.14 -33.03
N VAL A 109 3.00 -2.11 -31.79
CA VAL A 109 2.45 -1.29 -30.71
C VAL A 109 2.71 0.20 -30.97
N PHE A 110 3.95 0.56 -31.32
CA PHE A 110 4.33 1.93 -31.60
C PHE A 110 3.56 2.50 -32.81
N ASP A 111 3.42 1.72 -33.89
CA ASP A 111 2.71 2.08 -35.11
C ASP A 111 1.20 2.27 -34.86
N ARG A 112 0.54 1.37 -34.10
CA ARG A 112 -0.90 1.55 -33.81
C ARG A 112 -1.17 2.75 -32.91
N LEU A 113 -0.27 3.06 -31.97
CA LEU A 113 -0.41 4.23 -31.09
C LEU A 113 -0.23 5.52 -31.88
N ALA A 114 0.93 5.71 -32.51
CA ALA A 114 1.24 6.91 -33.29
C ALA A 114 0.27 7.09 -34.47
N GLY A 115 -0.09 6.01 -35.17
CA GLY A 115 -0.97 6.05 -36.33
C GLY A 115 -2.40 6.45 -35.97
N THR A 116 -2.91 5.99 -34.82
CA THR A 116 -4.25 6.37 -34.35
C THR A 116 -4.32 7.83 -33.91
N TRP A 117 -3.30 8.34 -33.21
CA TRP A 117 -3.23 9.77 -32.89
C TRP A 117 -3.07 10.61 -34.16
N THR A 118 -2.32 10.14 -35.17
CA THR A 118 -2.19 10.86 -36.45
C THR A 118 -3.50 10.85 -37.24
N TYR A 119 -4.22 9.72 -37.27
CA TYR A 119 -5.52 9.56 -37.92
C TYR A 119 -6.58 10.50 -37.33
N TRP A 120 -6.71 10.54 -36.00
CA TRP A 120 -7.64 11.46 -35.34
C TRP A 120 -7.15 12.92 -35.36
N GLY A 121 -5.85 13.17 -35.36
CA GLY A 121 -5.26 14.49 -35.55
C GLY A 121 -5.53 15.07 -36.94
N TRP A 122 -5.49 14.23 -37.98
CA TRP A 122 -5.88 14.63 -39.34
C TRP A 122 -7.37 14.96 -39.41
N LYS A 123 -8.23 14.05 -38.94
CA LYS A 123 -9.69 14.27 -38.91
C LYS A 123 -10.08 15.51 -38.12
N GLY A 124 -9.39 15.80 -37.02
CA GLY A 124 -9.59 16.97 -36.17
C GLY A 124 -8.89 18.26 -36.63
N GLY A 125 -8.19 18.27 -37.78
CA GLY A 125 -7.58 19.48 -38.36
C GLY A 125 -6.29 19.98 -37.67
N TYR A 126 -5.54 19.11 -36.97
CA TYR A 126 -4.37 19.53 -36.19
C TYR A 126 -3.12 19.83 -37.02
N PHE A 127 -3.06 19.45 -38.30
CA PHE A 127 -1.85 19.55 -39.15
C PHE A 127 -2.01 20.59 -40.27
N ASP A 128 -0.96 21.36 -40.58
CA ASP A 128 -0.96 22.30 -41.71
C ASP A 128 -1.03 21.57 -43.06
N GLY A 129 -0.44 20.37 -43.16
CA GLY A 129 -0.52 19.50 -44.32
C GLY A 129 -0.04 18.07 -44.06
N GLU A 130 0.04 17.26 -45.12
CA GLU A 130 0.41 15.83 -45.05
C GLU A 130 1.84 15.61 -44.52
N ALA A 131 2.77 16.51 -44.86
CA ALA A 131 4.15 16.46 -44.37
C ALA A 131 4.22 16.61 -42.83
N ASP A 132 3.39 17.48 -42.24
CA ASP A 132 3.32 17.67 -40.79
C ASP A 132 2.70 16.46 -40.08
N ALA A 133 1.68 15.84 -40.69
CA ALA A 133 1.07 14.61 -40.19
C ALA A 133 2.04 13.42 -40.24
N GLN A 134 2.79 13.27 -41.33
CA GLN A 134 3.83 12.25 -41.48
C GLN A 134 5.00 12.49 -40.51
N ALA A 135 5.44 13.73 -40.34
CA ALA A 135 6.45 14.10 -39.35
C ALA A 135 5.98 13.76 -37.92
N PHE A 136 4.73 14.10 -37.56
CA PHE A 136 4.14 13.75 -36.26
C PHE A 136 4.12 12.23 -36.04
N TYR A 137 3.69 11.45 -37.04
CA TYR A 137 3.69 9.99 -36.98
C TYR A 137 5.09 9.43 -36.73
N ASP A 138 6.09 9.87 -37.50
CA ASP A 138 7.45 9.34 -37.42
C ASP A 138 8.18 9.75 -36.13
N GLU A 139 8.10 11.02 -35.72
CA GLU A 139 8.74 11.52 -34.50
C GLU A 139 8.20 10.77 -33.26
N LEU A 140 6.90 10.49 -33.20
CA LEU A 140 6.31 9.75 -32.08
C LEU A 140 6.73 8.27 -32.06
N ARG A 141 6.85 7.63 -33.23
CA ARG A 141 7.36 6.25 -33.35
C ARG A 141 8.81 6.16 -32.86
N PHE A 142 9.64 7.13 -33.23
CA PHE A 142 11.01 7.24 -32.71
C PHE A 142 11.01 7.44 -31.19
N MET A 143 10.26 8.43 -30.67
CA MET A 143 10.25 8.75 -29.24
C MET A 143 9.80 7.57 -28.35
N LEU A 144 8.81 6.79 -28.81
CA LEU A 144 8.38 5.56 -28.12
C LEU A 144 9.47 4.48 -28.19
N ALA A 145 10.07 4.24 -29.36
CA ALA A 145 11.14 3.26 -29.53
C ALA A 145 12.44 3.62 -28.78
N THR A 146 12.73 4.90 -28.56
CA THR A 146 13.89 5.36 -27.75
C THR A 146 13.54 5.66 -26.28
N GLN A 147 12.41 5.19 -25.77
CA GLN A 147 12.00 5.34 -24.36
C GLN A 147 11.99 6.80 -23.83
N LYS A 148 11.92 7.80 -24.72
CA LYS A 148 11.87 9.24 -24.36
C LYS A 148 10.58 9.61 -23.62
N VAL A 149 9.54 8.80 -23.79
CA VAL A 149 8.18 9.05 -23.33
C VAL A 149 7.40 7.75 -23.24
N ALA A 150 6.41 7.72 -22.35
CA ALA A 150 5.36 6.71 -22.38
C ALA A 150 3.99 7.34 -22.03
N PRO A 151 2.92 7.04 -22.80
CA PRO A 151 1.55 7.36 -22.40
C PRO A 151 1.09 6.47 -21.24
N ASN A 152 -0.01 6.84 -20.59
CA ASN A 152 -0.63 6.05 -19.54
C ASN A 152 -1.09 4.65 -20.03
N SER A 153 -1.14 3.66 -19.13
CA SER A 153 -1.41 2.25 -19.48
C SER A 153 -2.69 2.01 -20.33
N PRO A 154 -3.85 2.68 -20.09
CA PRO A 154 -5.02 2.56 -20.97
C PRO A 154 -4.79 2.92 -22.45
N GLN A 155 -3.86 3.82 -22.80
CA GLN A 155 -3.51 4.07 -24.20
C GLN A 155 -2.88 2.81 -24.81
N TRP A 156 -1.86 2.24 -24.16
CA TRP A 156 -1.23 1.00 -24.60
C TRP A 156 -2.22 -0.18 -24.74
N PHE A 157 -3.24 -0.26 -23.88
CA PHE A 157 -4.25 -1.32 -23.92
C PHE A 157 -5.30 -1.12 -25.02
N ASN A 158 -5.79 0.12 -25.22
CA ASN A 158 -7.04 0.37 -25.94
C ASN A 158 -6.84 1.13 -27.26
N THR A 159 -5.82 2.00 -27.35
CA THR A 159 -5.61 2.87 -28.52
C THR A 159 -5.09 2.07 -29.71
N GLY A 160 -5.79 2.25 -30.84
CA GLY A 160 -5.41 1.71 -32.14
C GLY A 160 -5.77 0.27 -32.45
N LEU A 161 -6.48 -0.43 -31.56
CA LEU A 161 -6.97 -1.79 -31.85
C LEU A 161 -7.94 -1.82 -33.06
N HIS A 162 -8.86 -0.85 -33.15
CA HIS A 162 -9.73 -0.72 -34.31
C HIS A 162 -8.97 -0.21 -35.55
N TRP A 163 -8.15 0.85 -35.41
CA TRP A 163 -7.45 1.47 -36.55
C TRP A 163 -6.41 0.53 -37.20
N ALA A 164 -5.59 -0.18 -36.42
CA ALA A 164 -4.50 -1.00 -36.95
C ALA A 164 -4.91 -2.44 -37.31
N TYR A 165 -6.01 -2.96 -36.75
CA TYR A 165 -6.37 -4.37 -36.87
C TYR A 165 -7.85 -4.64 -37.22
N GLY A 166 -8.73 -3.64 -37.14
CA GLY A 166 -10.18 -3.84 -37.21
C GLY A 166 -10.75 -4.61 -36.01
N ILE A 167 -10.05 -4.66 -34.88
CA ILE A 167 -10.55 -5.31 -33.65
C ILE A 167 -11.61 -4.42 -33.03
N ASP A 168 -12.82 -4.95 -32.84
CA ASP A 168 -13.91 -4.25 -32.17
C ASP A 168 -14.81 -5.20 -31.34
N GLY A 169 -15.90 -4.66 -30.78
CA GLY A 169 -16.93 -5.38 -30.03
C GLY A 169 -18.20 -4.53 -29.83
N PRO A 170 -19.26 -5.10 -29.21
CA PRO A 170 -20.52 -4.38 -29.01
C PRO A 170 -20.39 -3.25 -27.98
N SER A 171 -21.13 -2.15 -28.17
CA SER A 171 -21.24 -1.02 -27.21
C SER A 171 -21.40 -1.48 -25.75
N GLN A 172 -20.68 -0.83 -24.84
CA GLN A 172 -20.70 -1.13 -23.40
C GLN A 172 -21.51 -0.11 -22.57
N GLY A 173 -22.26 0.77 -23.24
CA GLY A 173 -23.00 1.86 -22.60
C GLY A 173 -22.19 3.14 -22.39
N HIS A 174 -21.16 3.32 -23.22
CA HIS A 174 -20.30 4.50 -23.26
C HIS A 174 -20.81 5.58 -24.23
N PHE A 175 -20.29 6.80 -24.08
CA PHE A 175 -20.62 7.99 -24.87
C PHE A 175 -19.36 8.76 -25.29
N TYR A 176 -19.46 9.55 -26.35
CA TYR A 176 -18.45 10.50 -26.81
C TYR A 176 -19.14 11.77 -27.32
N VAL A 177 -18.43 12.89 -27.40
CA VAL A 177 -18.93 14.07 -28.12
C VAL A 177 -18.36 14.03 -29.53
N ASP A 178 -19.22 14.08 -30.54
CA ASP A 178 -18.77 14.17 -31.92
C ASP A 178 -18.09 15.51 -32.17
N PHE A 179 -16.87 15.49 -32.70
CA PHE A 179 -16.06 16.70 -32.82
C PHE A 179 -16.46 17.60 -34.01
N GLN A 180 -17.30 17.11 -34.92
CA GLN A 180 -17.80 17.85 -36.09
C GLN A 180 -19.14 18.52 -35.80
N THR A 181 -20.07 17.82 -35.13
CA THR A 181 -21.38 18.38 -34.77
C THR A 181 -21.38 19.06 -33.39
N GLY A 182 -20.49 18.65 -32.48
CA GLY A 182 -20.50 19.05 -31.08
C GLY A 182 -21.57 18.35 -30.23
N GLU A 183 -22.29 17.36 -30.79
CA GLU A 183 -23.37 16.66 -30.11
C GLU A 183 -22.86 15.45 -29.31
N LEU A 184 -23.53 15.15 -28.19
CA LEU A 184 -23.27 13.93 -27.42
C LEU A 184 -23.86 12.70 -28.14
N VAL A 185 -23.01 11.74 -28.48
CA VAL A 185 -23.37 10.50 -29.16
C VAL A 185 -23.10 9.30 -28.25
N LYS A 186 -24.00 8.30 -28.30
CA LYS A 186 -23.78 7.01 -27.64
C LYS A 186 -22.94 6.12 -28.55
N SER A 187 -21.84 5.58 -28.03
CA SER A 187 -20.89 4.77 -28.79
C SER A 187 -21.56 3.53 -29.39
N ALA A 188 -21.41 3.32 -30.69
CA ALA A 188 -21.96 2.16 -31.40
C ALA A 188 -21.21 0.86 -31.07
N THR A 189 -19.89 0.96 -30.90
CA THR A 189 -18.98 -0.18 -30.69
C THR A 189 -18.10 -0.01 -29.45
N ALA A 190 -17.06 -0.84 -29.29
CA ALA A 190 -16.24 -0.94 -28.08
C ALA A 190 -14.81 -0.39 -28.24
N TYR A 191 -14.31 -0.22 -29.46
CA TYR A 191 -12.92 0.18 -29.73
C TYR A 191 -12.74 1.19 -30.89
N GLU A 192 -13.80 1.54 -31.64
CA GLU A 192 -13.70 2.59 -32.68
C GLU A 192 -13.24 3.93 -32.09
N HIS A 193 -13.92 4.37 -31.05
CA HIS A 193 -13.42 5.32 -30.07
C HIS A 193 -12.75 4.53 -28.93
N PRO A 194 -11.46 4.72 -28.63
CA PRO A 194 -10.83 4.06 -27.47
C PRO A 194 -11.26 4.70 -26.14
N GLN A 195 -10.97 4.02 -25.02
CA GLN A 195 -10.92 4.64 -23.69
C GLN A 195 -9.45 4.88 -23.29
N PRO A 196 -8.80 5.98 -23.74
CA PRO A 196 -7.39 6.24 -23.49
C PRO A 196 -7.11 6.88 -22.12
N HIS A 197 -8.12 7.41 -21.43
CA HIS A 197 -7.95 8.16 -20.19
C HIS A 197 -7.58 7.25 -19.01
N ALA A 198 -6.70 7.69 -18.12
CA ALA A 198 -6.27 6.90 -16.95
C ALA A 198 -6.97 7.32 -15.66
N CYS A 199 -7.31 8.61 -15.56
CA CYS A 199 -7.80 9.23 -14.34
C CYS A 199 -9.18 9.79 -14.58
N PHE A 200 -10.11 9.48 -13.69
CA PHE A 200 -11.48 9.97 -13.71
C PHE A 200 -11.81 10.54 -12.33
N ILE A 201 -12.54 11.64 -12.33
CA ILE A 201 -13.26 12.15 -11.17
C ILE A 201 -14.74 11.96 -11.47
N GLN A 202 -15.52 11.49 -10.50
CA GLN A 202 -16.96 11.24 -10.65
C GLN A 202 -17.74 11.82 -9.48
N SER A 203 -18.85 12.52 -9.73
CA SER A 203 -19.76 12.90 -8.64
C SER A 203 -20.63 11.72 -8.21
N VAL A 204 -21.25 11.89 -7.03
CA VAL A 204 -22.27 10.99 -6.49
C VAL A 204 -23.29 11.82 -5.73
N GLU A 205 -24.56 11.61 -6.03
CA GLU A 205 -25.67 12.25 -5.33
C GLU A 205 -26.23 11.39 -4.19
N ASP A 206 -26.90 12.05 -3.25
CA ASP A 206 -27.55 11.45 -2.07
C ASP A 206 -28.90 10.76 -2.43
N ASP A 207 -28.86 9.97 -3.50
CA ASP A 207 -29.90 9.10 -4.04
C ASP A 207 -29.37 7.66 -4.14
N LEU A 208 -30.23 6.65 -3.96
CA LEU A 208 -29.79 5.26 -3.96
C LEU A 208 -29.66 4.64 -5.37
N VAL A 209 -30.55 4.95 -6.32
CA VAL A 209 -30.76 4.14 -7.54
C VAL A 209 -30.95 4.91 -8.84
N ASN A 210 -31.16 6.23 -8.80
CA ASN A 210 -31.32 7.05 -9.99
C ASN A 210 -29.97 7.31 -10.68
N GLU A 211 -30.01 7.89 -11.88
CA GLU A 211 -28.81 8.31 -12.61
C GLU A 211 -27.96 9.28 -11.77
N ASN A 212 -26.63 9.07 -11.72
CA ASN A 212 -25.69 9.72 -10.80
C ASN A 212 -25.87 9.41 -9.28
N GLY A 213 -26.79 8.52 -8.91
CA GLY A 213 -26.94 8.01 -7.54
C GLY A 213 -25.89 6.97 -7.15
N ILE A 214 -25.95 6.53 -5.89
CA ILE A 214 -24.97 5.59 -5.29
C ILE A 214 -24.84 4.29 -6.08
N MET A 215 -25.95 3.66 -6.51
CA MET A 215 -25.87 2.38 -7.23
C MET A 215 -25.41 2.54 -8.68
N ASP A 216 -25.70 3.68 -9.31
CA ASP A 216 -25.19 3.99 -10.66
C ASP A 216 -23.67 4.25 -10.66
N LEU A 217 -23.12 4.86 -9.60
CA LEU A 217 -21.67 5.04 -9.47
C LEU A 217 -20.91 3.70 -9.62
N TRP A 218 -21.36 2.62 -8.96
CA TRP A 218 -20.70 1.31 -9.10
C TRP A 218 -20.76 0.76 -10.53
N VAL A 219 -21.81 1.07 -11.30
CA VAL A 219 -21.95 0.69 -12.71
C VAL A 219 -20.97 1.50 -13.58
N ARG A 220 -20.86 2.81 -13.35
CA ARG A 220 -19.89 3.66 -14.04
C ARG A 220 -18.45 3.26 -13.71
N GLU A 221 -18.14 2.99 -12.45
CA GLU A 221 -16.82 2.50 -12.02
C GLU A 221 -16.50 1.13 -12.61
N ALA A 222 -17.46 0.20 -12.69
CA ALA A 222 -17.25 -1.09 -13.34
C ALA A 222 -16.91 -0.95 -14.84
N ARG A 223 -17.54 0.00 -15.55
CA ARG A 223 -17.16 0.35 -16.93
C ARG A 223 -15.71 0.86 -17.00
N LEU A 224 -15.28 1.71 -16.07
CA LEU A 224 -13.90 2.23 -16.02
C LEU A 224 -12.86 1.15 -15.73
N PHE A 225 -13.09 0.32 -14.70
CA PHE A 225 -12.15 -0.74 -14.30
C PHE A 225 -11.98 -1.80 -15.38
N LYS A 226 -13.03 -2.11 -16.16
CA LYS A 226 -12.97 -3.06 -17.28
C LYS A 226 -11.90 -2.70 -18.32
N TYR A 227 -11.72 -1.41 -18.60
CA TYR A 227 -10.75 -0.87 -19.57
C TYR A 227 -9.45 -0.35 -18.92
N GLY A 228 -9.29 -0.55 -17.61
CA GLY A 228 -8.04 -0.28 -16.88
C GLY A 228 -7.87 1.17 -16.42
N SER A 229 -8.93 1.96 -16.36
CA SER A 229 -8.89 3.32 -15.81
C SER A 229 -9.14 3.31 -14.30
N GLY A 230 -8.70 4.37 -13.61
CA GLY A 230 -8.93 4.61 -12.19
C GLY A 230 -9.85 5.81 -11.95
N THR A 231 -10.55 5.81 -10.82
CA THR A 231 -11.70 6.68 -10.51
C THR A 231 -11.55 7.29 -9.11
N GLY A 232 -12.13 8.46 -8.87
CA GLY A 232 -12.25 9.02 -7.53
C GLY A 232 -13.49 9.88 -7.36
N SER A 233 -14.05 9.86 -6.16
CA SER A 233 -15.27 10.60 -5.81
C SER A 233 -15.18 11.17 -4.41
N ASN A 234 -15.75 12.36 -4.22
CA ASN A 234 -15.99 12.90 -2.89
C ASN A 234 -17.39 12.46 -2.41
N PHE A 235 -17.42 11.66 -1.35
CA PHE A 235 -18.64 11.05 -0.82
C PHE A 235 -19.42 11.96 0.14
N SER A 236 -18.93 13.17 0.41
CA SER A 236 -19.48 14.08 1.43
C SER A 236 -20.83 14.70 1.08
N ARG A 237 -21.39 14.44 -0.11
CA ARG A 237 -22.80 14.77 -0.42
C ARG A 237 -23.77 13.78 0.23
N LEU A 238 -23.34 12.53 0.49
CA LEU A 238 -24.17 11.50 1.10
C LEU A 238 -24.50 11.86 2.55
N ARG A 239 -25.75 11.61 2.99
CA ARG A 239 -26.17 11.91 4.36
C ARG A 239 -25.58 10.94 5.38
N SER A 240 -25.19 11.48 6.54
CA SER A 240 -24.48 10.73 7.60
C SER A 240 -25.36 9.66 8.26
N GLU A 241 -24.77 8.81 9.12
CA GLU A 241 -25.57 7.87 9.90
C GLU A 241 -26.60 8.63 10.76
N GLY A 242 -27.81 8.08 10.83
CA GLY A 242 -28.88 8.65 11.65
C GLY A 242 -29.69 9.79 11.01
N GLU A 243 -29.23 10.42 9.91
CA GLU A 243 -30.02 11.41 9.17
C GLU A 243 -31.32 10.81 8.60
N LYS A 244 -32.36 11.62 8.43
CA LYS A 244 -33.70 11.14 8.06
C LYS A 244 -33.79 10.65 6.60
N LEU A 245 -34.61 9.63 6.37
CA LEU A 245 -35.02 9.18 5.05
C LEU A 245 -36.45 9.67 4.72
N SER A 246 -36.72 9.92 3.44
CA SER A 246 -38.00 10.45 2.94
C SER A 246 -39.16 9.46 3.11
N GLY A 247 -38.91 8.17 2.95
CA GLY A 247 -39.87 7.09 3.23
C GLY A 247 -40.04 6.75 4.73
N GLY A 248 -39.43 7.52 5.63
CA GLY A 248 -39.29 7.18 7.04
C GLY A 248 -38.06 6.31 7.34
N GLY A 249 -37.68 6.23 8.61
CA GLY A 249 -36.43 5.59 9.05
C GLY A 249 -35.24 6.56 9.08
N ARG A 250 -34.03 5.98 9.16
CA ARG A 250 -32.75 6.69 9.28
C ARG A 250 -31.71 6.11 8.30
N SER A 251 -30.77 6.94 7.88
CA SER A 251 -29.62 6.57 7.05
C SER A 251 -28.66 5.64 7.79
N SER A 252 -27.99 4.76 7.04
CA SER A 252 -26.89 3.90 7.48
C SER A 252 -25.51 4.55 7.36
N GLY A 253 -25.44 5.83 6.99
CA GLY A 253 -24.19 6.57 6.79
C GLY A 253 -23.42 6.16 5.53
N LEU A 254 -22.42 6.96 5.16
CA LEU A 254 -21.59 6.69 3.98
C LEU A 254 -20.70 5.45 4.18
N MET A 255 -20.37 5.13 5.43
CA MET A 255 -19.50 4.00 5.80
C MET A 255 -20.09 2.63 5.45
N SER A 256 -21.42 2.51 5.29
CA SER A 256 -22.06 1.31 4.76
C SER A 256 -21.85 1.16 3.24
N PHE A 257 -21.93 2.26 2.49
CA PHE A 257 -21.77 2.25 1.03
C PHE A 257 -20.30 2.14 0.61
N LEU A 258 -19.36 2.73 1.36
CA LEU A 258 -17.92 2.57 1.13
C LEU A 258 -17.43 1.12 1.27
N LYS A 259 -18.16 0.27 2.00
CA LYS A 259 -17.88 -1.16 2.13
C LYS A 259 -18.48 -1.99 0.98
N ILE A 260 -19.58 -1.56 0.37
CA ILE A 260 -20.17 -2.21 -0.83
C ILE A 260 -19.24 -1.99 -2.03
N GLY A 261 -19.00 -0.74 -2.41
CA GLY A 261 -17.69 -0.18 -2.09
C GLY A 261 -16.43 -0.82 -2.65
N ASP A 262 -15.44 -0.80 -1.76
CA ASP A 262 -14.26 -1.64 -1.74
C ASP A 262 -14.48 -3.07 -2.28
N ARG A 263 -15.60 -3.73 -1.94
CA ARG A 263 -15.87 -5.11 -2.40
C ARG A 263 -16.21 -5.21 -3.88
N ALA A 264 -16.94 -4.24 -4.45
CA ALA A 264 -17.17 -4.15 -5.89
C ALA A 264 -15.86 -3.89 -6.64
N ALA A 265 -15.00 -3.00 -6.12
CA ALA A 265 -13.69 -2.73 -6.71
C ALA A 265 -12.77 -3.97 -6.69
N GLY A 266 -12.67 -4.68 -5.57
CA GLY A 266 -11.84 -5.89 -5.43
C GLY A 266 -12.28 -7.06 -6.31
N ALA A 267 -13.55 -7.11 -6.73
CA ALA A 267 -14.08 -8.15 -7.61
C ALA A 267 -13.74 -7.94 -9.10
N ILE A 268 -13.33 -6.73 -9.52
CA ILE A 268 -13.22 -6.37 -10.95
C ILE A 268 -11.74 -6.29 -11.39
N LYS A 269 -11.44 -6.92 -12.54
CA LYS A 269 -10.10 -6.98 -13.16
C LYS A 269 -10.18 -6.54 -14.64
N SER A 270 -9.15 -5.84 -15.11
CA SER A 270 -9.15 -5.16 -16.42
C SER A 270 -8.78 -6.05 -17.61
N GLY A 271 -9.60 -6.06 -18.67
CA GLY A 271 -9.18 -6.36 -20.05
C GLY A 271 -8.43 -7.67 -20.34
N GLY A 272 -8.62 -8.73 -19.55
CA GLY A 272 -7.83 -9.97 -19.69
C GLY A 272 -6.38 -9.86 -19.18
N THR A 273 -6.12 -8.85 -18.36
CA THR A 273 -4.84 -8.58 -17.67
C THR A 273 -5.03 -8.61 -16.16
N THR A 274 -3.95 -8.76 -15.39
CA THR A 274 -3.98 -8.88 -13.93
C THR A 274 -4.17 -7.54 -13.18
N ARG A 275 -4.52 -6.45 -13.87
CA ARG A 275 -4.66 -5.13 -13.23
C ARG A 275 -5.96 -5.04 -12.41
N ARG A 276 -5.81 -4.85 -11.10
CA ARG A 276 -6.87 -4.52 -10.13
C ARG A 276 -7.50 -3.15 -10.44
N ALA A 277 -8.73 -2.95 -9.97
CA ALA A 277 -9.35 -1.65 -9.82
C ALA A 277 -8.48 -0.67 -9.01
N ALA A 278 -8.68 0.65 -9.21
CA ALA A 278 -8.01 1.71 -8.46
C ALA A 278 -9.01 2.83 -8.18
N LYS A 279 -9.33 3.07 -6.90
CA LYS A 279 -10.36 4.00 -6.43
C LYS A 279 -9.77 5.00 -5.43
N MET A 280 -10.10 6.29 -5.55
CA MET A 280 -10.00 7.27 -4.46
C MET A 280 -11.36 7.43 -3.78
N VAL A 281 -11.34 7.47 -2.46
CA VAL A 281 -12.43 7.99 -1.64
C VAL A 281 -11.96 9.31 -1.02
N VAL A 282 -12.73 10.38 -1.21
CA VAL A 282 -12.52 11.66 -0.52
C VAL A 282 -13.70 11.91 0.42
N VAL A 283 -13.42 12.36 1.64
CA VAL A 283 -14.42 12.88 2.58
C VAL A 283 -13.92 14.21 3.15
N ASP A 284 -14.80 15.19 3.23
CA ASP A 284 -14.55 16.53 3.75
C ASP A 284 -14.56 16.51 5.28
N VAL A 285 -13.64 17.27 5.89
CA VAL A 285 -13.35 17.23 7.34
C VAL A 285 -14.51 17.68 8.26
N ASP A 286 -15.60 18.21 7.69
CA ASP A 286 -16.84 18.59 8.39
C ASP A 286 -17.97 17.54 8.29
N HIS A 287 -17.74 16.39 7.65
CA HIS A 287 -18.77 15.37 7.50
C HIS A 287 -19.06 14.63 8.82
N PRO A 288 -20.32 14.36 9.23
CA PRO A 288 -20.58 13.74 10.55
C PRO A 288 -20.04 12.30 10.72
N ASP A 289 -19.84 11.54 9.64
CA ASP A 289 -19.20 10.21 9.68
C ASP A 289 -17.64 10.27 9.68
N ILE A 290 -17.02 11.46 9.74
CA ILE A 290 -15.57 11.65 9.48
C ILE A 290 -14.65 10.84 10.41
N GLU A 291 -14.99 10.74 11.71
CA GLU A 291 -14.18 10.02 12.70
C GLU A 291 -14.14 8.50 12.41
N ASP A 292 -15.26 7.91 11.96
CA ASP A 292 -15.31 6.50 11.58
C ASP A 292 -14.62 6.24 10.23
N TYR A 293 -14.64 7.23 9.32
CA TYR A 293 -13.89 7.17 8.06
C TYR A 293 -12.37 7.23 8.27
N ILE A 294 -11.87 8.17 9.07
CA ILE A 294 -10.43 8.30 9.42
C ILE A 294 -9.93 6.99 10.04
N ASN A 295 -10.63 6.49 11.06
CA ASN A 295 -10.21 5.30 11.80
C ASN A 295 -10.54 3.98 11.06
N TRP A 296 -11.09 4.01 9.84
CA TRP A 296 -11.56 2.80 9.16
C TRP A 296 -10.44 1.80 8.92
N LYS A 297 -9.38 2.17 8.18
CA LYS A 297 -8.32 1.20 7.83
C LYS A 297 -7.55 0.72 9.05
N VAL A 298 -7.31 1.58 10.04
CA VAL A 298 -6.73 1.20 11.34
C VAL A 298 -7.52 0.04 11.99
N LYS A 299 -8.85 0.16 12.03
CA LYS A 299 -9.75 -0.89 12.55
C LYS A 299 -9.75 -2.17 11.69
N GLU A 300 -9.34 -2.11 10.42
CA GLU A 300 -9.29 -3.27 9.51
C GLU A 300 -7.93 -3.99 9.57
N GLU A 301 -6.80 -3.27 9.62
CA GLU A 301 -5.46 -3.86 9.86
C GLU A 301 -5.42 -4.61 11.19
N GLN A 302 -6.04 -4.06 12.25
CA GLN A 302 -6.20 -4.72 13.55
C GLN A 302 -6.94 -6.06 13.46
N LYS A 303 -7.91 -6.21 12.54
CA LYS A 303 -8.58 -7.50 12.28
C LYS A 303 -7.67 -8.48 11.57
N VAL A 304 -6.87 -8.03 10.59
CA VAL A 304 -5.88 -8.89 9.90
C VAL A 304 -4.89 -9.46 10.93
N ALA A 305 -4.33 -8.62 11.79
CA ALA A 305 -3.44 -9.05 12.87
C ALA A 305 -4.11 -10.10 13.79
N ALA A 306 -5.36 -9.88 14.19
CA ALA A 306 -6.12 -10.82 15.03
C ALA A 306 -6.45 -12.15 14.32
N LEU A 307 -6.79 -12.11 13.03
CA LEU A 307 -7.09 -13.30 12.21
C LEU A 307 -5.85 -14.16 11.99
N VAL A 308 -4.73 -13.54 11.57
CA VAL A 308 -3.44 -14.22 11.39
C VAL A 308 -2.98 -14.85 12.70
N THR A 309 -2.88 -14.06 13.77
CA THR A 309 -2.43 -14.53 15.09
C THR A 309 -3.33 -15.64 15.63
N GLY A 310 -4.65 -15.45 15.58
CA GLY A 310 -5.62 -16.44 16.04
C GLY A 310 -5.56 -17.76 15.25
N SER A 311 -5.31 -17.69 13.94
CA SER A 311 -5.18 -18.88 13.09
C SER A 311 -3.88 -19.65 13.35
N LYS A 312 -2.72 -18.97 13.44
CA LYS A 312 -1.43 -19.57 13.86
C LYS A 312 -1.56 -20.26 15.23
N ILE A 313 -2.17 -19.60 16.22
CA ILE A 313 -2.39 -20.15 17.58
C ILE A 313 -3.29 -21.38 17.55
N CYS A 314 -4.41 -21.34 16.81
CA CYS A 314 -5.31 -22.49 16.68
C CYS A 314 -4.60 -23.67 16.01
N GLN A 315 -3.89 -23.46 14.90
CA GLN A 315 -3.14 -24.50 14.22
C GLN A 315 -2.09 -25.14 15.14
N LYS A 316 -1.21 -24.35 15.78
CA LYS A 316 -0.14 -24.83 16.68
C LYS A 316 -0.70 -25.71 17.80
N HIS A 317 -1.77 -25.28 18.48
CA HIS A 317 -2.33 -26.03 19.62
C HIS A 317 -3.26 -27.19 19.23
N LEU A 318 -4.03 -27.08 18.14
CA LEU A 318 -4.89 -28.18 17.69
C LEU A 318 -4.05 -29.34 17.14
N THR A 319 -2.96 -29.05 16.43
CA THR A 319 -1.98 -30.06 16.00
C THR A 319 -1.25 -30.69 17.20
N ALA A 320 -0.89 -29.91 18.23
CA ALA A 320 -0.32 -30.45 19.47
C ALA A 320 -1.29 -31.39 20.20
N ILE A 321 -2.57 -31.02 20.30
CA ILE A 321 -3.63 -31.87 20.88
C ILE A 321 -3.80 -33.16 20.05
N MET A 322 -3.78 -33.08 18.71
CA MET A 322 -3.86 -34.26 17.84
C MET A 322 -2.68 -35.20 18.09
N LYS A 323 -1.44 -34.68 18.04
CA LYS A 323 -0.22 -35.46 18.35
C LYS A 323 -0.27 -36.08 19.75
N ALA A 324 -0.80 -35.38 20.76
CA ALA A 324 -0.94 -35.90 22.12
C ALA A 324 -2.01 -37.00 22.27
N CYS A 325 -3.01 -37.06 21.38
CA CYS A 325 -3.95 -38.18 21.30
C CYS A 325 -3.38 -39.37 20.52
N VAL A 326 -2.64 -39.11 19.43
CA VAL A 326 -2.15 -40.13 18.48
C VAL A 326 -0.89 -40.83 18.98
N ASN A 327 0.07 -40.10 19.56
CA ASN A 327 1.34 -40.63 20.04
C ASN A 327 1.21 -41.19 21.47
N CYS A 328 0.11 -41.89 21.75
CA CYS A 328 -0.20 -42.44 23.07
C CYS A 328 -0.43 -43.96 22.97
N GLU A 329 0.28 -44.70 23.80
CA GLU A 329 0.33 -46.17 23.79
C GLU A 329 -0.54 -46.78 24.90
N ALA A 330 -1.78 -46.30 25.05
CA ALA A 330 -2.72 -46.76 26.09
C ALA A 330 -4.01 -47.37 25.51
N ASP A 331 -4.33 -48.58 25.96
CA ASP A 331 -5.45 -49.38 25.50
C ASP A 331 -6.84 -48.73 25.71
N ASN A 332 -7.84 -49.28 25.00
CA ASN A 332 -9.28 -49.02 25.20
C ASN A 332 -9.72 -47.54 25.13
N GLY A 333 -8.95 -46.69 24.44
CA GLY A 333 -9.31 -45.30 24.15
C GLY A 333 -8.98 -44.30 25.26
N ASP A 334 -8.20 -44.72 26.26
CA ASP A 334 -7.74 -43.87 27.37
C ASP A 334 -6.85 -42.71 26.90
N CYS A 335 -6.20 -42.87 25.73
CA CYS A 335 -5.49 -41.79 25.03
C CYS A 335 -6.35 -40.57 24.70
N PHE A 336 -7.67 -40.73 24.61
CA PHE A 336 -8.62 -39.66 24.32
C PHE A 336 -9.28 -39.09 25.59
N ASP A 337 -8.87 -39.50 26.79
CA ASP A 337 -9.38 -39.00 28.07
C ASP A 337 -8.36 -38.09 28.78
N PRO A 338 -8.63 -36.77 28.90
CA PRO A 338 -7.77 -35.82 29.63
C PRO A 338 -7.65 -36.09 31.14
N ALA A 339 -8.47 -36.99 31.71
CA ALA A 339 -8.24 -37.48 33.06
C ALA A 339 -7.02 -38.39 33.12
N LYS A 340 -6.83 -39.25 32.10
CA LYS A 340 -5.89 -40.37 32.04
C LYS A 340 -4.62 -40.08 31.24
N ASN A 341 -4.72 -39.44 30.07
CA ASN A 341 -3.58 -39.05 29.24
C ASN A 341 -2.98 -37.72 29.75
N PRO A 342 -1.78 -37.71 30.37
CA PRO A 342 -1.21 -36.49 30.95
C PRO A 342 -0.71 -35.49 29.89
N ALA A 343 -0.27 -35.99 28.73
CA ALA A 343 0.17 -35.14 27.61
C ALA A 343 -1.03 -34.39 27.01
N LEU A 344 -2.13 -35.09 26.71
CA LEU A 344 -3.38 -34.47 26.28
C LEU A 344 -3.89 -33.45 27.30
N LYS A 345 -3.82 -33.77 28.60
CA LYS A 345 -4.18 -32.85 29.70
C LYS A 345 -3.31 -31.59 29.73
N ARG A 346 -2.02 -31.70 29.37
CA ARG A 346 -1.08 -30.58 29.24
C ARG A 346 -1.42 -29.72 28.02
N GLU A 347 -1.62 -30.32 26.86
CA GLU A 347 -1.92 -29.56 25.63
C GLU A 347 -3.29 -28.88 25.67
N ILE A 348 -4.31 -29.51 26.27
CA ILE A 348 -5.60 -28.86 26.52
C ILE A 348 -5.45 -27.65 27.46
N ARG A 349 -4.59 -27.74 28.48
CA ARG A 349 -4.31 -26.60 29.37
C ARG A 349 -3.54 -25.49 28.66
N ALA A 350 -2.59 -25.83 27.78
CA ALA A 350 -1.87 -24.85 26.95
C ALA A 350 -2.83 -24.15 25.98
N ALA A 351 -3.63 -24.91 25.23
CA ALA A 351 -4.64 -24.39 24.31
C ALA A 351 -5.65 -23.46 25.03
N LYS A 352 -6.14 -23.85 26.22
CA LYS A 352 -7.03 -23.00 27.03
C LYS A 352 -6.36 -21.74 27.57
N LYS A 353 -5.07 -21.81 27.93
CA LYS A 353 -4.29 -20.62 28.31
C LYS A 353 -4.15 -19.64 27.13
N MET A 354 -4.05 -20.17 25.92
CA MET A 354 -3.99 -19.40 24.67
C MET A 354 -5.37 -19.17 24.03
N MET A 355 -6.45 -19.22 24.81
CA MET A 355 -7.83 -18.89 24.42
C MET A 355 -8.42 -19.70 23.24
N VAL A 356 -7.83 -20.86 22.90
CA VAL A 356 -8.33 -21.73 21.83
C VAL A 356 -9.74 -22.24 22.16
N PRO A 357 -10.73 -22.10 21.26
CA PRO A 357 -12.12 -22.46 21.55
C PRO A 357 -12.33 -23.94 21.95
N GLU A 358 -13.05 -24.15 23.06
CA GLU A 358 -13.33 -25.47 23.64
C GLU A 358 -14.04 -26.44 22.69
N ASN A 359 -14.85 -25.93 21.74
CA ASN A 359 -15.49 -26.75 20.72
C ASN A 359 -14.48 -27.33 19.71
N TYR A 360 -13.44 -26.59 19.33
CA TYR A 360 -12.36 -27.09 18.47
C TYR A 360 -11.47 -28.09 19.21
N ILE A 361 -11.12 -27.81 20.47
CA ILE A 361 -10.39 -28.76 21.33
C ILE A 361 -11.12 -30.10 21.40
N ARG A 362 -12.43 -30.09 21.68
CA ARG A 362 -13.25 -31.31 21.72
C ARG A 362 -13.39 -31.99 20.36
N ARG A 363 -13.53 -31.23 19.27
CA ARG A 363 -13.61 -31.75 17.89
C ARG A 363 -12.34 -32.52 17.51
N VAL A 364 -11.15 -32.02 17.84
CA VAL A 364 -9.88 -32.73 17.54
C VAL A 364 -9.78 -34.05 18.31
N ILE A 365 -10.14 -34.07 19.59
CA ILE A 365 -10.15 -35.32 20.39
C ILE A 365 -11.16 -36.32 19.83
N GLN A 366 -12.31 -35.84 19.32
CA GLN A 366 -13.30 -36.68 18.64
C GLN A 366 -12.80 -37.21 17.29
N PHE A 367 -12.05 -36.43 16.50
CA PHE A 367 -11.42 -36.91 15.27
C PHE A 367 -10.30 -37.92 15.55
N ALA A 368 -9.44 -37.68 16.54
CA ALA A 368 -8.42 -38.64 16.95
C ALA A 368 -9.05 -40.00 17.35
N ARG A 369 -10.16 -39.97 18.10
CA ARG A 369 -10.95 -41.17 18.46
C ARG A 369 -11.60 -41.87 17.26
N GLN A 370 -11.77 -41.19 16.12
CA GLN A 370 -12.25 -41.76 14.85
C GLN A 370 -11.11 -42.26 13.94
N GLY A 371 -9.85 -42.22 14.40
CA GLY A 371 -8.69 -42.71 13.64
C GLY A 371 -8.01 -41.67 12.74
N TYR A 372 -8.40 -40.40 12.80
CA TYR A 372 -7.67 -39.33 12.11
C TYR A 372 -6.35 -39.05 12.85
N THR A 373 -5.23 -39.12 12.12
CA THR A 373 -3.88 -38.95 12.70
C THR A 373 -3.32 -37.52 12.59
N ASN A 374 -3.93 -36.68 11.75
CA ASN A 374 -3.56 -35.28 11.56
C ASN A 374 -4.82 -34.39 11.58
N ILE A 375 -4.64 -33.10 11.87
CA ILE A 375 -5.68 -32.08 11.72
C ILE A 375 -5.16 -30.97 10.84
N GLU A 376 -5.87 -30.70 9.74
CA GLU A 376 -5.65 -29.51 8.94
C GLU A 376 -6.47 -28.35 9.52
N PHE A 377 -5.80 -27.25 9.80
CA PHE A 377 -6.41 -25.98 10.19
C PHE A 377 -5.68 -24.88 9.40
N PRO A 378 -6.35 -24.17 8.48
CA PRO A 378 -5.72 -23.10 7.71
C PRO A 378 -5.13 -22.03 8.63
N ALA A 379 -3.84 -21.72 8.45
CA ALA A 379 -3.20 -20.55 9.03
C ALA A 379 -3.16 -19.45 7.96
N TYR A 380 -3.70 -18.29 8.28
CA TYR A 380 -3.57 -17.11 7.43
C TYR A 380 -2.21 -16.45 7.67
N ASN A 381 -1.74 -15.68 6.70
CA ASN A 381 -0.52 -14.87 6.79
C ASN A 381 -0.80 -13.40 6.45
N THR A 382 0.22 -12.56 6.58
CA THR A 382 0.16 -11.11 6.33
C THR A 382 0.48 -10.74 4.87
N ASP A 383 0.43 -11.66 3.92
CA ASP A 383 0.56 -11.31 2.50
C ASP A 383 -0.69 -10.54 2.02
N TRP A 384 -0.50 -9.50 1.21
CA TRP A 384 -1.58 -8.60 0.77
C TRP A 384 -2.62 -9.29 -0.15
N ASP A 385 -2.30 -10.45 -0.71
CA ASP A 385 -3.19 -11.34 -1.46
C ASP A 385 -3.74 -12.52 -0.62
N SER A 386 -3.46 -12.56 0.70
CA SER A 386 -3.94 -13.61 1.60
C SER A 386 -5.44 -13.54 1.89
N GLU A 387 -6.02 -14.67 2.28
CA GLU A 387 -7.43 -14.75 2.69
C GLU A 387 -7.77 -13.79 3.85
N ALA A 388 -6.83 -13.51 4.76
CA ALA A 388 -7.06 -12.54 5.83
C ALA A 388 -7.26 -11.12 5.27
N TYR A 389 -6.38 -10.64 4.38
CA TYR A 389 -6.57 -9.34 3.72
C TYR A 389 -7.81 -9.32 2.80
N LEU A 390 -8.16 -10.45 2.20
CA LEU A 390 -9.40 -10.59 1.42
C LEU A 390 -10.68 -10.66 2.28
N THR A 391 -10.60 -10.89 3.60
CA THR A 391 -11.77 -10.91 4.51
C THR A 391 -12.09 -9.57 5.17
N VAL A 392 -11.12 -8.65 5.27
CA VAL A 392 -11.34 -7.28 5.79
C VAL A 392 -11.87 -6.33 4.71
N ALA A 393 -12.12 -5.06 5.05
CA ALA A 393 -12.59 -4.05 4.11
C ALA A 393 -11.61 -2.87 3.96
N GLY A 394 -11.81 -2.04 2.94
CA GLY A 394 -11.06 -0.79 2.72
C GLY A 394 -9.67 -0.97 2.08
N GLN A 395 -9.43 -2.12 1.44
CA GLN A 395 -8.13 -2.49 0.87
C GLN A 395 -8.03 -2.19 -0.65
N ASN A 396 -9.14 -1.86 -1.30
CA ASN A 396 -9.25 -1.60 -2.75
C ASN A 396 -9.49 -0.12 -3.08
N SER A 397 -9.42 0.78 -2.09
CA SER A 397 -9.40 2.23 -2.26
C SER A 397 -8.21 2.87 -1.57
N ASN A 398 -7.72 3.97 -2.11
CA ASN A 398 -6.96 4.97 -1.37
C ASN A 398 -7.96 5.92 -0.69
N ASN A 399 -7.69 6.33 0.54
CA ASN A 399 -8.57 7.21 1.30
C ASN A 399 -7.88 8.56 1.51
N SER A 400 -8.57 9.66 1.26
CA SER A 400 -8.11 11.01 1.62
C SER A 400 -9.15 11.75 2.46
N VAL A 401 -8.69 12.58 3.39
CA VAL A 401 -9.50 13.63 4.03
C VAL A 401 -9.21 14.95 3.33
N ARG A 402 -10.26 15.72 3.06
CA ARG A 402 -10.17 17.03 2.43
C ARG A 402 -10.37 18.12 3.47
N VAL A 403 -9.36 18.97 3.62
CA VAL A 403 -9.26 20.00 4.66
C VAL A 403 -9.26 21.40 4.06
N THR A 404 -9.84 22.36 4.77
CA THR A 404 -9.82 23.78 4.38
C THR A 404 -8.79 24.55 5.21
N ASP A 405 -8.38 25.71 4.71
CA ASP A 405 -7.62 26.70 5.48
C ASP A 405 -8.29 27.05 6.83
N GLY A 406 -9.63 27.05 6.87
CA GLY A 406 -10.41 27.31 8.09
C GLY A 406 -10.23 26.21 9.16
N PHE A 407 -10.24 24.94 8.74
CA PHE A 407 -9.95 23.82 9.64
C PHE A 407 -8.52 23.88 10.17
N LEU A 408 -7.53 24.10 9.29
CA LEU A 408 -6.13 24.12 9.69
C LEU A 408 -5.78 25.31 10.60
N LYS A 409 -6.46 26.45 10.44
CA LYS A 409 -6.39 27.58 11.40
C LYS A 409 -7.08 27.23 12.73
N ALA A 410 -8.23 26.55 12.71
CA ALA A 410 -8.82 26.04 13.94
C ALA A 410 -7.92 25.01 14.67
N VAL A 411 -7.09 24.24 13.94
CA VAL A 411 -6.07 23.36 14.54
C VAL A 411 -4.93 24.16 15.19
N THR A 412 -4.40 25.22 14.55
CA THR A 412 -3.33 26.05 15.13
C THR A 412 -3.80 26.86 16.34
N ASP A 413 -5.05 27.29 16.32
CA ASP A 413 -5.60 28.25 17.29
C ASP A 413 -6.35 27.55 18.45
N ASP A 414 -6.25 26.21 18.53
CA ASP A 414 -6.97 25.32 19.45
C ASP A 414 -8.51 25.52 19.45
N GLY A 415 -9.04 25.86 18.29
CA GLY A 415 -10.46 26.13 18.05
C GLY A 415 -11.34 24.88 17.99
N THR A 416 -12.65 25.12 17.88
CA THR A 416 -13.66 24.09 17.64
C THR A 416 -13.93 23.88 16.15
N TRP A 417 -14.45 22.71 15.79
CA TRP A 417 -14.90 22.38 14.43
C TRP A 417 -16.26 21.70 14.48
N ASP A 418 -17.17 22.12 13.58
CA ASP A 418 -18.56 21.65 13.56
C ASP A 418 -18.79 20.62 12.45
N LEU A 419 -19.28 19.45 12.82
CA LEU A 419 -19.70 18.41 11.87
C LEU A 419 -21.15 18.63 11.45
N THR A 420 -21.41 18.74 10.15
CA THR A 420 -22.66 19.35 9.64
C THR A 420 -23.52 18.36 8.83
N ALA A 421 -24.79 18.21 9.22
CA ALA A 421 -25.78 17.35 8.57
C ALA A 421 -26.02 17.75 7.11
N ARG A 422 -26.04 16.77 6.19
CA ARG A 422 -26.13 17.04 4.75
C ARG A 422 -27.55 17.29 4.25
N LYS A 423 -28.60 16.98 5.01
CA LYS A 423 -29.99 17.28 4.61
C LYS A 423 -30.52 18.64 5.06
N ASP A 424 -30.07 19.19 6.19
CA ASP A 424 -30.64 20.42 6.74
C ASP A 424 -29.63 21.42 7.35
N GLY A 425 -28.33 21.18 7.16
CA GLY A 425 -27.26 22.13 7.50
C GLY A 425 -27.05 22.35 9.00
N LYS A 426 -27.64 21.52 9.88
CA LYS A 426 -27.42 21.64 11.32
C LYS A 426 -26.11 20.99 11.76
N VAL A 427 -25.47 21.59 12.76
CA VAL A 427 -24.38 20.96 13.50
C VAL A 427 -24.92 19.71 14.21
N MET A 428 -24.30 18.56 13.94
CA MET A 428 -24.59 17.25 14.54
C MET A 428 -23.69 16.99 15.76
N LYS A 429 -22.42 17.44 15.69
CA LYS A 429 -21.40 17.30 16.73
C LYS A 429 -20.40 18.45 16.58
N THR A 430 -20.04 19.11 17.67
CA THR A 430 -18.88 20.01 17.73
C THR A 430 -17.70 19.25 18.33
N LEU A 431 -16.52 19.39 17.73
CA LEU A 431 -15.25 18.81 18.16
C LEU A 431 -14.24 19.91 18.50
N LYS A 432 -13.14 19.57 19.19
CA LYS A 432 -11.89 20.33 19.06
C LYS A 432 -11.27 19.99 17.72
N ALA A 433 -10.91 21.01 16.93
CA ALA A 433 -10.27 20.80 15.63
C ALA A 433 -8.96 20.00 15.77
N ARG A 434 -8.21 20.29 16.83
CA ARG A 434 -6.97 19.58 17.19
C ARG A 434 -7.19 18.10 17.47
N GLU A 435 -8.23 17.70 18.21
CA GLU A 435 -8.51 16.28 18.49
C GLU A 435 -8.80 15.49 17.20
N LEU A 436 -9.49 16.10 16.23
CA LEU A 436 -9.70 15.49 14.92
C LEU A 436 -8.38 15.38 14.12
N TRP A 437 -7.48 16.35 14.27
CA TRP A 437 -6.12 16.31 13.69
C TRP A 437 -5.22 15.24 14.32
N GLU A 438 -5.35 15.00 15.63
CA GLU A 438 -4.69 13.88 16.31
C GLU A 438 -5.17 12.53 15.74
N GLN A 439 -6.47 12.35 15.51
CA GLN A 439 -7.01 11.14 14.86
C GLN A 439 -6.47 10.97 13.43
N ILE A 440 -6.40 12.04 12.64
CA ILE A 440 -5.85 12.03 11.27
C ILE A 440 -4.38 11.61 11.28
N GLY A 441 -3.56 12.24 12.13
CA GLY A 441 -2.14 11.92 12.26
C GLY A 441 -1.90 10.48 12.71
N TYR A 442 -2.65 10.00 13.71
CA TYR A 442 -2.56 8.64 14.20
C TYR A 442 -2.96 7.61 13.13
N ALA A 443 -4.04 7.85 12.38
CA ALA A 443 -4.48 6.94 11.34
C ALA A 443 -3.45 6.81 10.20
N ALA A 444 -2.87 7.92 9.75
CA ALA A 444 -1.79 7.92 8.77
C ALA A 444 -0.54 7.19 9.29
N TRP A 445 -0.15 7.41 10.55
CA TRP A 445 0.96 6.72 11.22
C TRP A 445 0.73 5.19 11.35
N ALA A 446 -0.52 4.79 11.62
CA ALA A 446 -0.92 3.41 11.89
C ALA A 446 -1.37 2.62 10.65
N SER A 447 -1.63 3.27 9.52
CA SER A 447 -2.19 2.61 8.32
C SER A 447 -1.88 3.27 6.97
N ALA A 448 -0.99 4.28 6.90
CA ALA A 448 -0.67 5.07 5.69
C ALA A 448 -1.89 5.72 4.98
N ASP A 449 -3.03 5.78 5.66
CA ASP A 449 -4.29 6.35 5.22
C ASP A 449 -4.95 7.02 6.45
N PRO A 450 -5.67 8.14 6.32
CA PRO A 450 -5.95 8.86 5.07
C PRO A 450 -4.80 9.79 4.65
N GLY A 451 -4.65 10.01 3.35
CA GLY A 451 -3.91 11.15 2.81
C GLY A 451 -4.67 12.47 3.00
N ILE A 452 -4.03 13.61 2.68
CA ILE A 452 -4.63 14.93 2.82
C ILE A 452 -4.73 15.65 1.47
N GLN A 453 -5.87 16.32 1.25
CA GLN A 453 -6.12 17.23 0.13
C GLN A 453 -6.44 18.63 0.65
N TYR A 454 -5.67 19.64 0.24
CA TYR A 454 -5.76 21.00 0.75
C TYR A 454 -6.75 21.82 -0.10
N HIS A 455 -8.04 21.73 0.23
CA HIS A 455 -9.17 22.23 -0.56
C HIS A 455 -9.01 23.69 -1.01
N THR A 456 -8.55 24.55 -0.10
CA THR A 456 -8.32 25.98 -0.36
C THR A 456 -7.21 26.16 -1.40
N THR A 457 -6.03 25.59 -1.16
CA THR A 457 -4.89 25.61 -2.10
C THR A 457 -5.23 25.02 -3.47
N ILE A 458 -6.06 23.98 -3.52
CA ILE A 458 -6.52 23.38 -4.79
C ILE A 458 -7.38 24.37 -5.58
N ASN A 459 -8.35 25.02 -4.93
CA ASN A 459 -9.29 25.92 -5.61
C ASN A 459 -8.73 27.33 -5.86
N ASP A 460 -7.78 27.81 -5.04
CA ASP A 460 -7.03 29.04 -5.28
C ASP A 460 -6.34 29.00 -6.67
N TRP A 461 -5.76 27.84 -7.03
CA TRP A 461 -5.12 27.59 -8.33
C TRP A 461 -6.07 27.10 -9.43
N HIS A 462 -7.39 27.08 -9.20
CA HIS A 462 -8.34 26.59 -10.21
C HIS A 462 -8.47 27.58 -11.39
N THR A 463 -8.32 27.03 -12.59
CA THR A 463 -8.49 27.73 -13.87
C THR A 463 -9.95 27.94 -14.27
N CYS A 464 -10.91 27.14 -13.75
CA CYS A 464 -12.32 27.16 -14.18
C CYS A 464 -13.39 27.29 -13.05
N PRO A 465 -13.19 28.13 -12.01
CA PRO A 465 -14.09 28.21 -10.85
C PRO A 465 -15.49 28.76 -11.16
N ALA A 466 -15.71 29.42 -12.31
CA ALA A 466 -17.07 29.82 -12.72
C ALA A 466 -17.90 28.62 -13.23
N SER A 467 -17.27 27.49 -13.52
CA SER A 467 -17.94 26.24 -13.91
C SER A 467 -18.11 25.24 -12.76
N GLY A 468 -17.55 25.50 -11.57
CA GLY A 468 -17.73 24.67 -10.38
C GLY A 468 -16.56 24.75 -9.39
N GLU A 469 -16.62 23.90 -8.37
CA GLU A 469 -15.58 23.77 -7.35
C GLU A 469 -14.87 22.41 -7.54
N ILE A 470 -13.55 22.35 -7.42
CA ILE A 470 -12.81 21.09 -7.41
C ILE A 470 -13.08 20.40 -6.08
N ARG A 471 -13.84 19.30 -6.09
CA ARG A 471 -14.23 18.57 -4.86
C ARG A 471 -13.41 17.31 -4.56
N ALA A 472 -12.78 16.71 -5.56
CA ALA A 472 -12.11 15.43 -5.42
C ALA A 472 -10.79 15.35 -6.21
N SER A 473 -10.29 14.14 -6.39
CA SER A 473 -9.15 13.79 -7.24
C SER A 473 -9.32 12.38 -7.80
N ASN A 474 -8.44 11.99 -8.71
CA ASN A 474 -8.25 10.60 -9.13
C ASN A 474 -7.58 9.73 -8.01
N PRO A 475 -7.38 8.40 -8.22
CA PRO A 475 -6.74 7.48 -7.27
C PRO A 475 -5.41 7.88 -6.65
N CYS A 476 -4.59 8.66 -7.36
CA CYS A 476 -3.22 8.98 -6.94
C CYS A 476 -3.02 10.47 -6.64
N SER A 477 -4.09 11.26 -6.61
CA SER A 477 -4.11 12.68 -6.25
C SER A 477 -3.32 13.64 -7.16
N GLU A 478 -2.89 13.22 -8.35
CA GLU A 478 -2.23 14.08 -9.34
C GLU A 478 -3.21 14.83 -10.26
N TYR A 479 -4.41 14.28 -10.51
CA TYR A 479 -5.46 14.95 -11.26
C TYR A 479 -6.52 15.51 -10.32
N MET A 480 -6.71 16.83 -10.39
CA MET A 480 -7.62 17.60 -9.55
C MET A 480 -8.33 18.64 -10.41
N PHE A 481 -9.57 18.33 -10.78
CA PHE A 481 -10.43 19.18 -11.59
C PHE A 481 -11.90 19.00 -11.16
N LEU A 482 -12.84 19.54 -11.93
CA LEU A 482 -14.28 19.43 -11.69
C LEU A 482 -14.76 17.98 -11.60
N ASP A 483 -15.85 17.74 -10.87
CA ASP A 483 -16.47 16.42 -10.84
C ASP A 483 -16.96 15.98 -12.24
N ASP A 484 -17.02 14.66 -12.47
CA ASP A 484 -17.39 14.04 -13.76
C ASP A 484 -16.51 14.50 -14.94
N THR A 485 -15.18 14.50 -14.74
CA THR A 485 -14.18 14.78 -15.77
C THR A 485 -13.07 13.74 -15.81
N ALA A 486 -12.38 13.64 -16.95
CA ALA A 486 -11.33 12.65 -17.18
C ALA A 486 -10.01 13.27 -17.66
N CYS A 487 -8.90 12.61 -17.33
CA CYS A 487 -7.55 13.01 -17.71
C CYS A 487 -6.71 11.83 -18.21
N ASN A 488 -6.03 12.10 -19.31
CA ASN A 488 -5.06 11.27 -20.00
C ASN A 488 -3.66 11.82 -19.74
N LEU A 489 -2.70 10.92 -19.56
CA LEU A 489 -1.36 11.24 -19.08
C LEU A 489 -0.29 10.72 -20.02
N ALA A 490 0.83 11.43 -20.05
CA ALA A 490 2.10 10.93 -20.57
C ALA A 490 3.23 11.36 -19.63
N SER A 491 4.35 10.66 -19.66
CA SER A 491 5.52 11.01 -18.86
C SER A 491 6.79 10.94 -19.69
N LEU A 492 7.53 12.05 -19.74
CA LEU A 492 8.84 12.16 -20.38
C LEU A 492 9.94 11.58 -19.49
N ASN A 493 10.83 10.73 -20.01
CA ASN A 493 11.97 10.20 -19.28
C ASN A 493 13.13 11.20 -19.34
N LEU A 494 13.39 11.94 -18.25
CA LEU A 494 14.36 13.05 -18.26
C LEU A 494 15.79 12.64 -18.65
N MET A 495 16.18 11.39 -18.37
CA MET A 495 17.50 10.87 -18.77
C MET A 495 17.68 10.80 -20.29
N GLN A 496 16.59 10.60 -21.05
CA GLN A 496 16.62 10.54 -22.51
C GLN A 496 16.70 11.93 -23.18
N PHE A 497 16.87 12.99 -22.38
CA PHE A 497 17.14 14.36 -22.80
C PHE A 497 18.52 14.84 -22.33
N ARG A 498 19.43 13.94 -21.93
CA ARG A 498 20.85 14.27 -21.74
C ARG A 498 21.63 14.05 -23.03
N ARG A 499 22.64 14.89 -23.28
CA ARG A 499 23.61 14.72 -24.36
C ARG A 499 24.82 13.91 -23.89
N GLU A 500 25.69 13.51 -24.82
CA GLU A 500 26.93 12.77 -24.52
C GLU A 500 27.87 13.53 -23.56
N ASP A 501 27.86 14.86 -23.61
CA ASP A 501 28.60 15.75 -22.69
C ASP A 501 27.92 15.93 -21.31
N ARG A 502 26.87 15.15 -21.04
CA ARG A 502 26.03 15.15 -19.82
C ARG A 502 25.18 16.40 -19.61
N SER A 503 25.21 17.38 -20.53
CA SER A 503 24.30 18.54 -20.52
C SER A 503 22.85 18.14 -20.82
N PHE A 504 21.90 18.98 -20.40
CA PHE A 504 20.48 18.76 -20.70
C PHE A 504 20.09 19.40 -22.04
N ASP A 505 19.41 18.65 -22.91
CA ASP A 505 18.87 19.12 -24.18
C ASP A 505 17.47 19.70 -24.01
N VAL A 506 17.44 20.94 -23.49
CA VAL A 506 16.21 21.71 -23.32
C VAL A 506 15.44 21.88 -24.63
N ASP A 507 16.11 22.02 -25.76
CA ASP A 507 15.46 22.16 -27.07
C ASP A 507 14.76 20.85 -27.50
N ALA A 508 15.38 19.69 -27.22
CA ALA A 508 14.75 18.39 -27.45
C ALA A 508 13.60 18.13 -26.47
N TYR A 509 13.72 18.59 -25.22
CA TYR A 509 12.68 18.49 -24.20
C TYR A 509 11.46 19.35 -24.55
N GLU A 510 11.65 20.61 -24.96
CA GLU A 510 10.55 21.48 -25.39
C GLU A 510 9.82 20.94 -26.64
N HIS A 511 10.57 20.38 -27.61
CA HIS A 511 9.99 19.68 -28.76
C HIS A 511 9.11 18.49 -28.33
N ALA A 512 9.63 17.65 -27.43
CA ALA A 512 8.88 16.54 -26.86
C ALA A 512 7.61 17.00 -26.11
N VAL A 513 7.71 18.06 -25.31
CA VAL A 513 6.56 18.67 -24.59
C VAL A 513 5.50 19.18 -25.56
N ARG A 514 5.90 19.87 -26.65
CA ARG A 514 5.00 20.35 -27.69
C ARG A 514 4.26 19.21 -28.38
N LEU A 515 4.98 18.20 -28.87
CA LEU A 515 4.36 17.04 -29.55
C LEU A 515 3.40 16.28 -28.62
N TRP A 516 3.78 16.06 -27.36
CA TRP A 516 2.94 15.30 -26.44
C TRP A 516 1.76 16.07 -25.87
N THR A 517 1.82 17.40 -25.82
CA THR A 517 0.62 18.23 -25.60
C THR A 517 -0.42 17.97 -26.70
N VAL A 518 0.01 17.92 -27.97
CA VAL A 518 -0.87 17.63 -29.12
C VAL A 518 -1.39 16.19 -29.09
N VAL A 519 -0.56 15.19 -28.77
CA VAL A 519 -1.01 13.79 -28.58
C VAL A 519 -2.10 13.67 -27.52
N LEU A 520 -1.94 14.35 -26.39
CA LEU A 520 -2.93 14.31 -25.30
C LEU A 520 -4.22 15.05 -25.68
N GLU A 521 -4.15 16.20 -26.37
CA GLU A 521 -5.33 16.91 -26.87
C GLU A 521 -6.12 16.10 -27.93
N ILE A 522 -5.44 15.48 -28.90
CA ILE A 522 -6.09 14.56 -29.85
C ILE A 522 -6.71 13.36 -29.13
N SER A 523 -6.07 12.88 -28.06
CA SER A 523 -6.59 11.79 -27.25
C SER A 523 -7.85 12.14 -26.44
N VAL A 524 -8.17 13.42 -26.25
CA VAL A 524 -9.50 13.87 -25.77
C VAL A 524 -10.53 13.74 -26.88
N LEU A 525 -10.21 14.22 -28.09
CA LEU A 525 -11.10 14.21 -29.25
C LEU A 525 -11.55 12.81 -29.67
N MET A 526 -10.67 11.81 -29.62
CA MET A 526 -10.98 10.45 -30.06
C MET A 526 -11.71 9.58 -29.01
N ALA A 527 -11.86 10.04 -27.77
CA ALA A 527 -12.19 9.16 -26.65
C ALA A 527 -13.69 8.93 -26.43
N GLN A 528 -14.01 7.75 -25.87
CA GLN A 528 -15.31 7.47 -25.24
C GLN A 528 -15.19 7.30 -23.71
N PHE A 529 -16.29 7.58 -23.02
CA PHE A 529 -16.41 7.74 -21.57
C PHE A 529 -17.64 6.98 -21.03
N PRO A 530 -17.70 6.59 -19.73
CA PRO A 530 -18.68 5.61 -19.24
C PRO A 530 -20.08 6.20 -18.93
N SER A 531 -20.25 7.52 -19.01
CA SER A 531 -21.53 8.23 -18.82
C SER A 531 -21.61 9.45 -19.75
N LYS A 532 -22.76 10.11 -19.80
CA LYS A 532 -23.00 11.29 -20.65
C LYS A 532 -22.18 12.48 -20.20
N GLU A 533 -22.27 12.74 -18.90
CA GLU A 533 -21.74 13.88 -18.17
C GLU A 533 -20.20 13.91 -18.31
N ILE A 534 -19.56 12.74 -18.17
CA ILE A 534 -18.11 12.61 -18.31
C ILE A 534 -17.65 12.86 -19.75
N ALA A 535 -18.44 12.48 -20.76
CA ALA A 535 -18.12 12.80 -22.15
C ALA A 535 -18.26 14.30 -22.44
N GLU A 536 -19.39 14.91 -22.03
CA GLU A 536 -19.66 16.34 -22.23
C GLU A 536 -18.63 17.23 -21.53
N LEU A 537 -18.35 17.00 -20.25
CA LEU A 537 -17.45 17.86 -19.48
C LEU A 537 -15.98 17.63 -19.86
N SER A 538 -15.55 16.39 -20.14
CA SER A 538 -14.19 16.14 -20.64
C SER A 538 -13.95 16.80 -22.00
N TYR A 539 -14.96 16.84 -22.89
CA TYR A 539 -14.88 17.58 -24.15
C TYR A 539 -14.95 19.11 -23.96
N ARG A 540 -15.74 19.60 -22.99
CA ARG A 540 -15.90 21.03 -22.66
C ARG A 540 -14.63 21.66 -22.08
N PHE A 541 -13.83 20.91 -21.31
CA PHE A 541 -12.66 21.43 -20.60
C PHE A 541 -11.30 20.87 -21.06
N ARG A 542 -11.29 19.71 -21.71
CA ARG A 542 -10.12 19.15 -22.43
C ARG A 542 -8.86 19.05 -21.56
N THR A 543 -9.00 18.49 -20.36
CA THR A 543 -7.92 18.46 -19.35
C THR A 543 -6.89 17.37 -19.61
N LEU A 544 -5.63 17.78 -19.77
CA LEU A 544 -4.48 16.90 -20.03
C LEU A 544 -3.59 16.79 -18.78
N GLY A 545 -2.75 15.75 -18.74
CA GLY A 545 -1.75 15.57 -17.68
C GLY A 545 -0.40 15.11 -18.22
N LEU A 546 0.32 16.00 -18.91
CA LEU A 546 1.73 15.78 -19.21
C LEU A 546 2.59 15.92 -17.95
N GLY A 547 3.51 14.98 -17.76
CA GLY A 547 4.47 14.96 -16.67
C GLY A 547 5.85 14.45 -17.12
N TYR A 548 6.71 14.17 -16.14
CA TYR A 548 8.02 13.56 -16.35
C TYR A 548 8.27 12.41 -15.37
N ALA A 549 9.36 11.67 -15.59
CA ALA A 549 9.90 10.63 -14.73
C ALA A 549 11.42 10.78 -14.57
N ASN A 550 12.00 10.06 -13.61
CA ASN A 550 13.44 9.88 -13.46
C ASN A 550 14.23 11.14 -13.06
N ILE A 551 13.61 12.10 -12.38
CA ILE A 551 14.32 13.29 -11.83
C ILE A 551 15.36 12.90 -10.77
N GLY A 552 15.09 11.88 -9.95
CA GLY A 552 16.06 11.36 -8.99
C GLY A 552 17.29 10.74 -9.68
N GLY A 553 17.08 10.01 -10.78
CA GLY A 553 18.16 9.50 -11.63
C GLY A 553 18.96 10.61 -12.30
N LEU A 554 18.30 11.65 -12.83
CA LEU A 554 18.96 12.82 -13.41
C LEU A 554 19.82 13.56 -12.38
N LEU A 555 19.31 13.77 -11.16
CA LEU A 555 20.06 14.45 -10.10
C LEU A 555 21.27 13.61 -9.65
N MET A 556 21.07 12.32 -9.38
CA MET A 556 22.15 11.40 -8.97
C MET A 556 23.25 11.32 -10.04
N THR A 557 22.91 11.03 -11.31
CA THR A 557 23.90 10.97 -12.42
C THR A 557 24.60 12.31 -12.69
N SER A 558 23.97 13.44 -12.34
CA SER A 558 24.59 14.76 -12.43
C SER A 558 25.48 15.11 -11.22
N GLY A 559 25.65 14.21 -10.24
CA GLY A 559 26.40 14.47 -9.02
C GLY A 559 25.70 15.41 -8.03
N ILE A 560 24.39 15.64 -8.18
CA ILE A 560 23.61 16.61 -7.41
C ILE A 560 22.78 15.88 -6.34
N PRO A 561 22.93 16.18 -5.04
CA PRO A 561 22.06 15.63 -4.00
C PRO A 561 20.60 15.99 -4.23
N TYR A 562 19.70 15.00 -4.08
CA TYR A 562 18.26 15.23 -4.19
C TYR A 562 17.79 16.25 -3.13
N ASP A 563 18.29 16.14 -1.90
CA ASP A 563 18.13 17.19 -0.86
C ASP A 563 19.17 18.31 -1.02
N SER A 564 19.05 19.10 -2.09
CA SER A 564 19.82 20.34 -2.28
C SER A 564 19.01 21.41 -2.98
N ASP A 565 19.39 22.67 -2.78
CA ASP A 565 18.73 23.79 -3.45
C ASP A 565 19.00 23.80 -4.96
N ALA A 566 20.18 23.31 -5.39
CA ALA A 566 20.47 23.07 -6.80
C ALA A 566 19.55 21.99 -7.41
N GLY A 567 19.29 20.89 -6.69
CA GLY A 567 18.39 19.83 -7.13
C GLY A 567 16.93 20.28 -7.18
N ARG A 568 16.47 21.02 -6.16
CA ARG A 568 15.15 21.66 -6.12
C ARG A 568 14.98 22.65 -7.27
N ALA A 569 15.96 23.51 -7.51
CA ALA A 569 15.93 24.52 -8.56
C ALA A 569 15.90 23.89 -9.97
N LEU A 570 16.66 22.82 -10.20
CA LEU A 570 16.63 22.07 -11.47
C LEU A 570 15.24 21.42 -11.70
N CYS A 571 14.70 20.76 -10.67
CA CYS A 571 13.36 20.16 -10.69
C CYS A 571 12.27 21.21 -11.00
N GLY A 572 12.33 22.37 -10.34
CA GLY A 572 11.44 23.49 -10.58
C GLY A 572 11.55 24.03 -12.01
N ALA A 573 12.76 24.21 -12.55
CA ALA A 573 12.96 24.72 -13.90
C ALA A 573 12.43 23.75 -14.97
N LEU A 574 12.70 22.46 -14.84
CA LEU A 574 12.18 21.44 -15.76
C LEU A 574 10.64 21.30 -15.69
N SER A 575 10.05 21.54 -14.51
CA SER A 575 8.59 21.65 -14.34
C SER A 575 8.01 22.91 -14.99
N ALA A 576 8.69 24.05 -14.81
CA ALA A 576 8.29 25.35 -15.37
C ALA A 576 8.30 25.34 -16.89
N ILE A 577 9.37 24.83 -17.52
CA ILE A 577 9.48 24.67 -18.98
C ILE A 577 8.36 23.76 -19.49
N MET A 578 8.17 22.58 -18.88
CA MET A 578 7.15 21.61 -19.31
C MET A 578 5.76 22.23 -19.36
N THR A 579 5.28 22.80 -18.26
CA THR A 579 3.91 23.35 -18.22
C THR A 579 3.79 24.65 -19.01
N GLY A 580 4.81 25.51 -19.02
CA GLY A 580 4.82 26.74 -19.81
C GLY A 580 4.71 26.45 -21.31
N VAL A 581 5.54 25.55 -21.85
CA VAL A 581 5.48 25.15 -23.27
C VAL A 581 4.20 24.37 -23.57
N SER A 582 3.65 23.60 -22.63
CA SER A 582 2.34 22.96 -22.79
C SER A 582 1.21 23.98 -22.93
N TYR A 583 1.15 25.01 -22.06
CA TYR A 583 0.15 26.08 -22.19
C TYR A 583 0.37 26.97 -23.42
N ALA A 584 1.63 27.28 -23.79
CA ALA A 584 1.93 28.00 -25.02
C ALA A 584 1.48 27.20 -26.27
N THR A 585 1.67 25.88 -26.28
CA THR A 585 1.18 24.99 -27.35
C THR A 585 -0.34 24.90 -27.34
N SER A 586 -0.97 24.89 -26.16
CA SER A 586 -2.43 24.92 -26.01
C SER A 586 -3.05 26.24 -26.49
N ALA A 587 -2.39 27.37 -26.29
CA ALA A 587 -2.82 28.67 -26.81
C ALA A 587 -2.57 28.81 -28.33
N GLU A 588 -1.50 28.19 -28.85
CA GLU A 588 -1.27 28.09 -30.30
C GLU A 588 -2.37 27.26 -30.98
N MET A 589 -2.72 26.09 -30.42
CA MET A 589 -3.87 25.29 -30.89
C MET A 589 -5.21 26.04 -30.77
N ALA A 590 -5.37 26.91 -29.77
CA ALA A 590 -6.58 27.74 -29.63
C ALA A 590 -6.71 28.81 -30.72
N GLY A 591 -5.59 29.28 -31.28
CA GLY A 591 -5.59 30.23 -32.40
C GLY A 591 -6.14 29.67 -33.70
N GLU A 592 -5.93 28.36 -33.95
CA GLU A 592 -6.39 27.68 -35.16
C GLU A 592 -7.72 26.93 -34.97
N LEU A 593 -7.92 26.26 -33.82
CA LEU A 593 -9.07 25.37 -33.56
C LEU A 593 -10.09 25.95 -32.56
N GLY A 594 -9.83 27.14 -32.02
CA GLY A 594 -10.60 27.74 -30.94
C GLY A 594 -10.22 27.22 -29.55
N ALA A 595 -10.41 28.05 -28.53
CA ALA A 595 -10.24 27.67 -27.12
C ALA A 595 -11.21 26.55 -26.69
N PHE A 596 -10.99 25.92 -25.52
CA PHE A 596 -11.96 24.93 -25.00
C PHE A 596 -13.35 25.56 -24.81
N PRO A 597 -14.46 24.83 -25.04
CA PRO A 597 -15.81 25.43 -24.99
C PRO A 597 -16.16 26.10 -23.65
N GLY A 598 -15.60 25.64 -22.53
CA GLY A 598 -15.75 26.30 -21.22
C GLY A 598 -14.85 27.53 -20.97
N TYR A 599 -14.05 28.00 -21.94
CA TYR A 599 -13.08 29.08 -21.72
C TYR A 599 -13.73 30.44 -21.52
N GLY A 600 -14.80 30.75 -22.28
CA GLY A 600 -15.46 32.07 -22.22
C GLY A 600 -15.94 32.44 -20.81
N ASP A 601 -16.53 31.47 -20.10
CA ASP A 601 -17.00 31.62 -18.72
C ASP A 601 -15.85 31.88 -17.72
N ASN A 602 -14.63 31.44 -18.06
CA ASN A 602 -13.51 31.27 -17.13
C ASN A 602 -12.26 32.09 -17.48
N ALA A 603 -12.24 32.81 -18.60
CA ALA A 603 -11.03 33.43 -19.17
C ALA A 603 -10.27 34.31 -18.16
N ALA A 604 -10.97 35.13 -17.37
CA ALA A 604 -10.36 35.96 -16.34
C ALA A 604 -9.71 35.14 -15.20
N HIS A 605 -10.34 34.03 -14.79
CA HIS A 605 -9.81 33.13 -13.76
C HIS A 605 -8.61 32.32 -14.25
N MET A 606 -8.63 31.89 -15.52
CA MET A 606 -7.52 31.18 -16.13
C MET A 606 -6.31 32.10 -16.34
N LEU A 607 -6.51 33.30 -16.89
CA LEU A 607 -5.41 34.27 -17.08
C LEU A 607 -4.79 34.71 -15.74
N ARG A 608 -5.58 34.84 -14.67
CA ARG A 608 -5.07 35.00 -13.28
C ARG A 608 -4.13 33.86 -12.88
N VAL A 609 -4.53 32.60 -13.10
CA VAL A 609 -3.70 31.43 -12.75
C VAL A 609 -2.43 31.36 -13.60
N ILE A 610 -2.49 31.67 -14.89
CA ILE A 610 -1.31 31.72 -15.77
C ILE A 610 -0.36 32.85 -15.34
N ARG A 611 -0.87 34.04 -14.96
CA ARG A 611 -0.03 35.08 -14.35
C ARG A 611 0.61 34.61 -13.05
N ASN A 612 -0.10 33.90 -12.18
CA ASN A 612 0.49 33.33 -10.96
C ASN A 612 1.62 32.33 -11.24
N HIS A 613 1.42 31.40 -12.18
CA HIS A 613 2.50 30.49 -12.62
C HIS A 613 3.71 31.27 -13.20
N ARG A 614 3.45 32.30 -14.03
CA ARG A 614 4.48 33.17 -14.60
C ARG A 614 5.28 33.90 -13.53
N ARG A 615 4.64 34.48 -12.51
CA ARG A 615 5.30 35.15 -11.36
C ARG A 615 6.27 34.19 -10.65
N ALA A 616 5.83 32.96 -10.40
CA ALA A 616 6.67 31.93 -9.80
C ALA A 616 7.88 31.59 -10.69
N ALA A 617 7.70 31.52 -12.02
CA ALA A 617 8.79 31.22 -12.96
C ALA A 617 9.79 32.39 -13.09
N HIS A 618 9.33 33.64 -12.93
CA HIS A 618 10.18 34.83 -12.83
C HIS A 618 10.82 35.02 -11.44
N GLY A 619 10.56 34.13 -10.47
CA GLY A 619 11.19 34.14 -9.15
C GLY A 619 10.51 35.05 -8.12
N GLU A 620 9.29 35.55 -8.38
CA GLU A 620 8.58 36.48 -7.50
C GLU A 620 8.07 35.78 -6.21
N ALA A 621 8.53 36.19 -5.04
CA ALA A 621 8.07 35.65 -3.75
C ALA A 621 6.71 36.21 -3.26
N ALA A 622 6.16 37.23 -3.94
CA ALA A 622 4.94 37.93 -3.57
C ALA A 622 4.26 38.55 -4.80
N GLY A 623 3.05 39.10 -4.63
CA GLY A 623 2.28 39.73 -5.72
C GLY A 623 1.28 38.81 -6.44
N TYR A 624 1.16 37.56 -5.98
CA TYR A 624 0.20 36.58 -6.50
C TYR A 624 -1.26 37.06 -6.37
N GLU A 625 -2.06 36.75 -7.38
CA GLU A 625 -3.46 37.16 -7.51
C GLU A 625 -4.40 36.10 -6.92
N LEU A 626 -5.02 36.43 -5.78
CA LEU A 626 -6.02 35.60 -5.09
C LEU A 626 -5.51 34.17 -4.77
N LEU A 627 -4.39 34.10 -4.04
CA LEU A 627 -3.92 32.88 -3.36
C LEU A 627 -3.98 33.11 -1.83
N SER A 628 -4.39 32.09 -1.08
CA SER A 628 -4.46 32.12 0.40
C SER A 628 -3.10 31.85 1.04
N THR A 629 -2.20 31.17 0.34
CA THR A 629 -0.80 30.92 0.70
C THR A 629 0.07 31.06 -0.55
N ASN A 630 1.17 31.81 -0.47
CA ASN A 630 2.10 31.96 -1.60
C ASN A 630 2.85 30.64 -1.87
N PRO A 631 3.12 30.29 -3.13
CA PRO A 631 3.97 29.16 -3.48
C PRO A 631 5.45 29.45 -3.21
N VAL A 632 6.28 28.41 -3.26
CA VAL A 632 7.74 28.56 -3.39
C VAL A 632 8.06 29.04 -4.82
N PRO A 633 8.75 30.18 -5.03
CA PRO A 633 9.12 30.63 -6.37
C PRO A 633 10.30 29.82 -6.94
N LEU A 634 10.56 29.94 -8.25
CA LEU A 634 11.72 29.30 -8.88
C LEU A 634 13.03 29.91 -8.39
N ASP A 635 13.91 29.10 -7.80
CA ASP A 635 15.23 29.54 -7.36
C ASP A 635 16.19 29.70 -8.56
N HIS A 636 16.26 30.92 -9.07
CA HIS A 636 17.19 31.31 -10.15
C HIS A 636 18.66 31.28 -9.71
N ALA A 637 18.95 31.41 -8.41
CA ALA A 637 20.30 31.52 -7.89
C ALA A 637 20.97 30.13 -7.80
N SER A 638 20.29 29.15 -7.19
CA SER A 638 20.82 27.81 -6.97
C SER A 638 20.76 26.89 -8.20
N CYS A 639 19.93 27.19 -9.20
CA CYS A 639 19.84 26.36 -10.41
C CYS A 639 21.21 26.27 -11.12
N PRO A 640 21.78 25.07 -11.35
CA PRO A 640 23.12 24.94 -11.94
C PRO A 640 23.16 25.38 -13.41
N ASP A 641 22.08 25.17 -14.15
CA ASP A 641 21.95 25.59 -15.55
C ASP A 641 21.08 26.85 -15.66
N LYS A 642 21.70 27.95 -16.10
CA LYS A 642 21.01 29.23 -16.30
C LYS A 642 20.22 29.29 -17.60
N VAL A 643 20.49 28.43 -18.59
CA VAL A 643 19.68 28.33 -19.81
C VAL A 643 18.28 27.84 -19.44
N LEU A 644 18.16 26.87 -18.54
CA LEU A 644 16.85 26.39 -18.05
C LEU A 644 16.05 27.50 -17.34
N ILE A 645 16.71 28.44 -16.65
CA ILE A 645 16.05 29.60 -16.02
C ILE A 645 15.53 30.59 -17.08
N GLU A 646 16.31 30.90 -18.12
CA GLU A 646 15.83 31.75 -19.22
C GLU A 646 14.68 31.09 -19.99
N ARG A 647 14.78 29.79 -20.28
CA ARG A 647 13.73 29.02 -20.96
C ARG A 647 12.47 28.89 -20.11
N SER A 648 12.59 28.74 -18.79
CA SER A 648 11.45 28.77 -17.86
C SER A 648 10.66 30.07 -17.96
N LYS A 649 11.34 31.23 -17.96
CA LYS A 649 10.70 32.55 -18.11
C LYS A 649 10.02 32.70 -19.47
N LEU A 650 10.76 32.43 -20.55
CA LEU A 650 10.28 32.55 -21.94
C LEU A 650 9.06 31.66 -22.22
N ALA A 651 9.03 30.45 -21.67
CA ALA A 651 7.89 29.53 -21.80
C ALA A 651 6.60 30.13 -21.19
N TRP A 652 6.69 30.73 -20.01
CA TRP A 652 5.53 31.36 -19.35
C TRP A 652 5.18 32.75 -19.87
N ASP A 653 6.16 33.51 -20.39
CA ASP A 653 5.92 34.75 -21.13
C ASP A 653 5.11 34.46 -22.41
N ARG A 654 5.55 33.49 -23.22
CA ARG A 654 4.83 33.06 -24.44
C ARG A 654 3.46 32.44 -24.14
N ALA A 655 3.34 31.67 -23.05
CA ALA A 655 2.06 31.10 -22.64
C ALA A 655 1.02 32.20 -22.35
N LEU A 656 1.42 33.25 -21.61
CA LEU A 656 0.55 34.38 -21.33
C LEU A 656 0.23 35.20 -22.59
N GLU A 657 1.24 35.56 -23.40
CA GLU A 657 1.08 36.36 -24.62
C GLU A 657 0.09 35.71 -25.61
N LEU A 658 0.29 34.42 -25.91
CA LEU A 658 -0.60 33.69 -26.82
C LEU A 658 -1.99 33.50 -26.19
N GLY A 659 -2.07 33.25 -24.88
CA GLY A 659 -3.32 33.02 -24.18
C GLY A 659 -4.20 34.25 -24.00
N GLU A 660 -3.61 35.45 -23.83
CA GLU A 660 -4.36 36.71 -23.84
C GLU A 660 -4.91 37.04 -25.24
N LYS A 661 -4.23 36.56 -26.30
CA LYS A 661 -4.62 36.79 -27.70
C LYS A 661 -5.64 35.77 -28.24
N HIS A 662 -5.52 34.50 -27.86
CA HIS A 662 -6.25 33.38 -28.47
C HIS A 662 -7.07 32.52 -27.47
N GLY A 663 -6.87 32.71 -26.17
CA GLY A 663 -7.29 31.75 -25.16
C GLY A 663 -6.44 30.48 -25.15
N TYR A 664 -6.97 29.40 -24.57
CA TYR A 664 -6.27 28.12 -24.44
C TYR A 664 -7.16 26.97 -24.89
N ARG A 665 -6.57 25.93 -25.49
CA ARG A 665 -7.28 24.74 -25.93
C ARG A 665 -7.61 23.78 -24.78
N ASN A 666 -6.95 23.91 -23.62
CA ASN A 666 -7.01 22.95 -22.52
C ASN A 666 -7.08 23.67 -21.16
N ALA A 667 -8.05 23.32 -20.31
CA ALA A 667 -8.22 23.94 -18.98
C ALA A 667 -7.17 23.53 -17.94
N GLN A 668 -6.49 22.41 -18.18
CA GLN A 668 -5.36 21.89 -17.41
C GLN A 668 -4.45 21.16 -18.42
N VAL A 669 -3.13 21.22 -18.25
CA VAL A 669 -2.17 20.58 -19.18
C VAL A 669 -1.19 19.60 -18.54
N SER A 670 -0.97 19.68 -17.22
CA SER A 670 0.14 19.01 -16.55
C SER A 670 -0.17 18.46 -15.17
N VAL A 671 0.42 17.30 -14.87
CA VAL A 671 0.40 16.60 -13.57
C VAL A 671 1.76 15.91 -13.36
N ILE A 672 2.10 15.50 -12.15
CA ILE A 672 3.16 14.49 -11.95
C ILE A 672 2.54 13.22 -11.39
N ALA A 673 2.54 12.15 -12.19
CA ALA A 673 1.94 10.87 -11.85
C ALA A 673 2.97 9.90 -11.22
N PRO A 674 2.54 8.81 -10.55
CA PRO A 674 3.46 7.83 -9.96
C PRO A 674 4.32 7.06 -10.97
N THR A 675 3.92 7.00 -12.24
CA THR A 675 4.58 6.27 -13.36
C THR A 675 4.86 4.76 -13.17
N GLY A 676 4.58 4.13 -12.01
CA GLY A 676 5.12 2.82 -11.57
C GLY A 676 4.90 1.54 -12.40
N THR A 677 4.37 1.62 -13.64
CA THR A 677 4.58 0.58 -14.67
C THR A 677 5.23 1.15 -15.93
N ILE A 678 4.91 2.38 -16.33
CA ILE A 678 5.51 3.02 -17.51
C ILE A 678 6.97 3.42 -17.27
N GLY A 679 7.38 3.74 -16.03
CA GLY A 679 8.79 3.89 -15.69
C GLY A 679 9.60 2.60 -15.90
N LEU A 680 8.98 1.42 -15.74
CA LEU A 680 9.62 0.14 -16.01
C LEU A 680 9.74 -0.18 -17.51
N VAL A 681 8.82 0.33 -18.35
CA VAL A 681 8.95 0.18 -19.82
C VAL A 681 9.87 1.24 -20.44
N MET A 682 10.17 2.32 -19.70
CA MET A 682 11.14 3.36 -20.06
C MET A 682 12.53 3.15 -19.42
N ASP A 683 12.75 2.05 -18.69
CA ASP A 683 13.98 1.76 -17.94
C ASP A 683 14.43 2.90 -17.00
N CYS A 684 13.49 3.56 -16.31
CA CYS A 684 13.77 4.60 -15.32
C CYS A 684 14.20 4.00 -13.96
N ASP A 685 15.32 4.48 -13.39
CA ASP A 685 15.74 4.15 -12.02
C ASP A 685 14.76 4.70 -10.96
N THR A 686 14.25 5.93 -11.17
CA THR A 686 13.27 6.59 -10.29
C THR A 686 12.00 7.02 -11.03
N THR A 687 10.88 7.07 -10.30
CA THR A 687 9.53 7.12 -10.87
C THR A 687 8.84 8.47 -10.64
N GLY A 688 8.39 9.16 -11.69
CA GLY A 688 7.77 10.48 -11.52
C GLY A 688 8.75 11.50 -10.92
N ILE A 689 8.34 12.14 -9.82
CA ILE A 689 9.17 13.02 -8.98
C ILE A 689 9.92 12.26 -7.86
N GLU A 690 9.73 10.95 -7.72
CA GLU A 690 10.37 10.17 -6.65
C GLU A 690 11.91 10.22 -6.73
N PRO A 691 12.61 10.29 -5.59
CA PRO A 691 14.02 9.92 -5.51
C PRO A 691 14.16 8.41 -5.70
N ASP A 692 15.38 7.89 -5.60
CA ASP A 692 15.53 6.44 -5.53
C ASP A 692 15.02 5.88 -4.18
N PHE A 693 14.39 4.71 -4.19
CA PHE A 693 13.83 4.08 -2.99
C PHE A 693 14.93 3.51 -2.09
N ALA A 694 15.88 2.81 -2.72
CA ALA A 694 17.12 2.27 -2.18
C ALA A 694 17.99 1.84 -3.37
N LEU A 695 19.33 1.95 -3.24
CA LEU A 695 20.28 1.63 -4.32
C LEU A 695 20.21 0.16 -4.78
N VAL A 696 19.83 -0.73 -3.87
CA VAL A 696 19.47 -2.12 -4.13
C VAL A 696 18.10 -2.36 -3.48
N LYS A 697 17.14 -2.90 -4.23
CA LYS A 697 15.73 -3.05 -3.82
C LYS A 697 15.28 -4.49 -3.95
N PHE A 698 14.49 -4.98 -3.01
CA PHE A 698 13.82 -6.27 -3.12
C PHE A 698 12.32 -6.08 -3.35
N LYS A 699 11.85 -6.46 -4.53
CA LYS A 699 10.43 -6.47 -4.86
C LYS A 699 9.84 -7.84 -4.57
N LYS A 700 8.86 -7.91 -3.65
CA LYS A 700 8.12 -9.17 -3.39
C LYS A 700 7.19 -9.48 -4.56
N LEU A 701 7.10 -10.74 -4.93
CA LEU A 701 6.32 -11.20 -6.09
C LEU A 701 5.02 -11.87 -5.62
N ALA A 702 3.96 -11.78 -6.44
CA ALA A 702 2.67 -12.39 -6.14
C ALA A 702 2.77 -13.91 -6.27
N GLY A 703 2.36 -14.64 -5.22
CA GLY A 703 2.69 -16.07 -5.06
C GLY A 703 4.07 -16.35 -4.44
N GLY A 704 4.79 -15.34 -3.98
CA GLY A 704 6.05 -15.47 -3.22
C GLY A 704 7.34 -15.26 -4.04
N GLY A 705 8.45 -15.16 -3.32
CA GLY A 705 9.77 -14.85 -3.88
C GLY A 705 10.06 -13.34 -4.00
N TYR A 706 11.33 -13.02 -4.29
CA TYR A 706 11.84 -11.65 -4.39
C TYR A 706 12.68 -11.42 -5.65
N PHE A 707 12.68 -10.18 -6.15
CA PHE A 707 13.49 -9.73 -7.28
C PHE A 707 14.43 -8.58 -6.86
N LYS A 708 15.75 -8.77 -7.00
CA LYS A 708 16.80 -7.77 -6.72
C LYS A 708 16.91 -6.78 -7.90
N ILE A 709 16.53 -5.52 -7.67
CA ILE A 709 16.78 -4.40 -8.57
C ILE A 709 18.04 -3.68 -8.08
N ILE A 710 18.90 -3.24 -9.01
CA ILE A 710 20.14 -2.51 -8.73
C ILE A 710 20.07 -1.19 -9.53
N ASN A 711 20.32 -0.07 -8.86
CA ASN A 711 20.41 1.26 -9.45
C ASN A 711 21.57 1.34 -10.47
N ARG A 712 21.31 1.95 -11.64
CA ARG A 712 22.31 2.11 -12.73
C ARG A 712 22.98 3.48 -12.77
N ALA A 713 22.48 4.46 -12.03
CA ALA A 713 23.02 5.82 -11.95
C ALA A 713 24.32 5.91 -11.14
N VAL A 714 24.58 4.98 -10.21
CA VAL A 714 25.75 5.04 -9.29
C VAL A 714 27.09 5.17 -10.01
N PRO A 715 27.46 4.34 -11.01
CA PRO A 715 28.78 4.47 -11.66
C PRO A 715 28.95 5.82 -12.38
N GLU A 716 27.93 6.29 -13.11
CA GLU A 716 28.02 7.57 -13.83
C GLU A 716 28.13 8.77 -12.88
N ALA A 717 27.37 8.74 -11.78
CA ALA A 717 27.46 9.74 -10.71
C ALA A 717 28.89 9.82 -10.14
N LEU A 718 29.54 8.66 -9.92
CA LEU A 718 30.92 8.62 -9.43
C LEU A 718 31.94 9.16 -10.45
N GLU A 719 31.72 8.97 -11.75
CA GLU A 719 32.54 9.61 -12.78
C GLU A 719 32.39 11.14 -12.79
N VAL A 720 31.15 11.66 -12.67
CA VAL A 720 30.91 13.12 -12.56
C VAL A 720 31.56 13.70 -11.29
N LEU A 721 31.56 12.92 -10.21
CA LEU A 721 32.23 13.25 -8.94
C LEU A 721 33.77 13.07 -8.97
N GLY A 722 34.35 12.67 -10.11
CA GLY A 722 35.79 12.63 -10.35
C GLY A 722 36.54 11.40 -9.81
N TYR A 723 35.84 10.29 -9.53
CA TYR A 723 36.50 9.03 -9.15
C TYR A 723 37.10 8.32 -10.38
N LYS A 724 38.18 7.55 -10.17
CA LYS A 724 38.82 6.77 -11.23
C LYS A 724 38.05 5.47 -11.49
N PRO A 725 38.09 4.88 -12.70
CA PRO A 725 37.43 3.60 -12.99
C PRO A 725 37.76 2.46 -12.02
N SER A 726 38.98 2.39 -11.49
CA SER A 726 39.38 1.42 -10.47
C SER A 726 38.75 1.68 -9.10
N GLU A 727 38.51 2.94 -8.75
CA GLU A 727 37.85 3.33 -7.50
C GLU A 727 36.34 3.07 -7.61
N ILE A 728 35.76 3.34 -8.78
CA ILE A 728 34.36 3.05 -9.11
C ILE A 728 34.06 1.56 -9.05
N ALA A 729 34.91 0.71 -9.65
CA ALA A 729 34.71 -0.74 -9.63
C ALA A 729 34.72 -1.34 -8.22
N GLU A 730 35.58 -0.84 -7.33
CA GLU A 730 35.64 -1.26 -5.92
C GLU A 730 34.42 -0.77 -5.12
N ILE A 731 33.92 0.44 -5.42
CA ILE A 731 32.68 1.00 -4.84
C ILE A 731 31.45 0.20 -5.31
N GLU A 732 31.37 -0.15 -6.59
CA GLU A 732 30.29 -0.97 -7.14
C GLU A 732 30.32 -2.40 -6.56
N ALA A 733 31.49 -3.04 -6.52
CA ALA A 733 31.66 -4.37 -5.95
C ALA A 733 31.30 -4.43 -4.45
N TYR A 734 31.57 -3.36 -3.70
CA TYR A 734 31.11 -3.22 -2.31
C TYR A 734 29.57 -3.18 -2.21
N ALA A 735 28.89 -2.39 -3.05
CA ALA A 735 27.44 -2.24 -2.99
C ALA A 735 26.67 -3.46 -3.56
N VAL A 736 27.11 -3.99 -4.69
CA VAL A 736 26.39 -5.02 -5.48
C VAL A 736 26.79 -6.45 -5.09
N GLY A 737 28.04 -6.65 -4.66
CA GLY A 737 28.65 -7.94 -4.37
C GLY A 737 29.39 -8.55 -5.55
N HIS A 738 30.45 -9.32 -5.27
CA HIS A 738 31.31 -9.97 -6.26
C HIS A 738 30.65 -11.18 -6.95
N GLY A 739 29.54 -11.70 -6.41
CA GLY A 739 28.86 -12.89 -6.92
C GLY A 739 29.68 -14.18 -6.82
N SER A 740 30.76 -14.20 -6.04
CA SER A 740 31.63 -15.36 -5.82
C SER A 740 32.27 -15.35 -4.43
N LEU A 741 32.67 -16.53 -3.95
CA LEU A 741 33.39 -16.71 -2.69
C LEU A 741 34.92 -16.64 -2.86
N ASP A 742 35.43 -16.40 -4.08
CA ASP A 742 36.87 -16.24 -4.33
C ASP A 742 37.38 -14.99 -3.58
N GLN A 743 38.39 -15.15 -2.71
CA GLN A 743 38.89 -14.10 -1.80
C GLN A 743 37.91 -13.61 -0.71
N ALA A 744 36.76 -14.26 -0.53
CA ALA A 744 35.83 -13.91 0.55
C ALA A 744 36.46 -14.15 1.95
N PRO A 745 36.22 -13.26 2.93
CA PRO A 745 36.71 -13.43 4.30
C PRO A 745 35.93 -14.54 5.03
N GLY A 746 36.63 -15.39 5.79
CA GLY A 746 36.02 -16.49 6.55
C GLY A 746 35.57 -17.66 5.67
N VAL A 747 34.38 -17.55 5.06
CA VAL A 747 33.82 -18.59 4.18
C VAL A 747 34.33 -18.40 2.75
N ASN A 748 35.19 -19.30 2.27
CA ASN A 748 35.78 -19.26 0.92
C ASN A 748 36.17 -20.68 0.44
N PRO A 749 36.55 -20.88 -0.85
CA PRO A 749 36.88 -22.21 -1.37
C PRO A 749 37.95 -22.96 -0.57
N SER A 750 38.90 -22.27 0.08
CA SER A 750 39.94 -22.90 0.90
C SER A 750 39.40 -23.39 2.24
N SER A 751 38.62 -22.56 2.94
CA SER A 751 38.01 -22.96 4.23
C SER A 751 36.90 -23.99 4.05
N LEU A 752 36.14 -23.94 2.94
CA LEU A 752 35.14 -24.96 2.59
C LEU A 752 35.79 -26.31 2.25
N LYS A 753 36.91 -26.37 1.52
CA LYS A 753 37.67 -27.62 1.31
C LYS A 753 38.15 -28.21 2.63
N ALA A 754 38.63 -27.39 3.55
CA ALA A 754 39.02 -27.83 4.90
C ALA A 754 37.85 -28.35 5.75
N LYS A 755 36.59 -28.04 5.38
CA LYS A 755 35.36 -28.56 5.99
C LYS A 755 34.72 -29.73 5.22
N GLY A 756 35.34 -30.21 4.13
CA GLY A 756 34.89 -31.40 3.38
C GLY A 756 34.12 -31.15 2.09
N PHE A 757 34.10 -29.92 1.55
CA PHE A 757 33.48 -29.64 0.25
C PHE A 757 34.35 -30.15 -0.91
N THR A 758 33.73 -30.82 -1.89
CA THR A 758 34.39 -31.25 -3.12
C THR A 758 34.47 -30.12 -4.17
N GLU A 759 35.32 -30.28 -5.18
CA GLU A 759 35.40 -29.33 -6.31
C GLU A 759 34.05 -29.21 -7.07
N ASP A 760 33.31 -30.32 -7.20
CA ASP A 760 31.97 -30.33 -7.82
C ASP A 760 30.95 -29.55 -6.98
N SER A 761 30.94 -29.73 -5.66
CA SER A 761 30.12 -28.92 -4.75
C SER A 761 30.44 -27.43 -4.86
N LEU A 762 31.73 -27.06 -4.98
CA LEU A 762 32.15 -25.68 -5.15
C LEU A 762 31.77 -25.11 -6.52
N ALA A 763 31.82 -25.92 -7.59
CA ALA A 763 31.33 -25.53 -8.91
C ALA A 763 29.81 -25.26 -8.90
N LYS A 764 29.03 -26.13 -8.24
CA LYS A 764 27.58 -25.95 -8.03
C LYS A 764 27.27 -24.65 -7.28
N LEU A 765 27.91 -24.42 -6.13
CA LEU A 765 27.79 -23.17 -5.37
C LEU A 765 28.13 -21.95 -6.24
N LYS A 766 29.25 -21.99 -6.97
CA LYS A 766 29.73 -20.88 -7.83
C LYS A 766 28.79 -20.53 -8.98
N GLY A 767 27.96 -21.47 -9.44
CA GLY A 767 26.85 -21.19 -10.36
C GLY A 767 25.73 -20.38 -9.71
N SER A 768 25.30 -20.76 -8.51
CA SER A 768 24.15 -20.17 -7.81
C SER A 768 24.42 -18.83 -7.11
N LEU A 769 25.65 -18.59 -6.64
CA LEU A 769 26.01 -17.39 -5.86
C LEU A 769 25.78 -16.07 -6.61
N LYS A 770 25.86 -16.04 -7.95
CA LYS A 770 25.62 -14.84 -8.78
C LYS A 770 24.17 -14.32 -8.74
N SER A 771 23.24 -15.12 -8.23
CA SER A 771 21.83 -14.79 -8.06
C SER A 771 21.38 -14.85 -6.59
N ALA A 772 22.32 -15.05 -5.66
CA ALA A 772 22.02 -15.09 -4.23
C ALA A 772 21.66 -13.71 -3.68
N PHE A 773 20.78 -13.71 -2.67
CA PHE A 773 20.43 -12.51 -1.90
C PHE A 773 21.00 -12.56 -0.48
N ASP A 774 21.12 -13.76 0.07
CA ASP A 774 21.99 -14.10 1.19
C ASP A 774 22.69 -15.44 0.86
N ILE A 775 23.95 -15.61 1.25
CA ILE A 775 24.71 -16.84 0.96
C ILE A 775 24.10 -18.08 1.63
N LYS A 776 23.44 -17.93 2.78
CA LYS A 776 22.78 -19.02 3.51
C LYS A 776 21.86 -19.85 2.60
N PHE A 777 21.05 -19.17 1.79
CA PHE A 777 20.12 -19.79 0.84
C PHE A 777 20.80 -20.62 -0.27
N VAL A 778 22.12 -20.54 -0.44
CA VAL A 778 22.88 -21.34 -1.42
C VAL A 778 23.47 -22.61 -0.78
N PHE A 779 23.70 -22.61 0.53
CA PHE A 779 24.26 -23.77 1.26
C PHE A 779 23.17 -24.76 1.69
N ASN A 780 22.35 -25.19 0.73
CA ASN A 780 21.18 -26.04 0.94
C ASN A 780 21.26 -27.39 0.19
N ARG A 781 20.33 -28.30 0.52
CA ARG A 781 20.20 -29.65 -0.07
C ARG A 781 20.02 -29.68 -1.58
N TRP A 782 19.19 -28.78 -2.14
CA TRP A 782 18.90 -28.69 -3.57
C TRP A 782 20.11 -28.23 -4.40
N THR A 783 20.98 -27.40 -3.82
CA THR A 783 22.21 -26.92 -4.48
C THR A 783 23.38 -27.92 -4.34
N LEU A 784 23.53 -28.56 -3.18
CA LEU A 784 24.69 -29.41 -2.86
C LEU A 784 24.45 -30.91 -3.13
N GLY A 785 23.21 -31.38 -2.96
CA GLY A 785 22.82 -32.79 -3.04
C GLY A 785 22.97 -33.56 -1.72
N ASP A 786 22.06 -34.52 -1.50
CA ASP A 786 21.97 -35.38 -0.31
C ASP A 786 23.29 -36.10 0.01
N GLU A 787 24.03 -36.54 -1.01
CA GLU A 787 25.32 -37.22 -0.85
C GLU A 787 26.36 -36.31 -0.17
N GLN A 788 26.46 -35.04 -0.60
CA GLN A 788 27.38 -34.07 -0.01
C GLN A 788 26.93 -33.67 1.40
N LEU A 789 25.62 -33.50 1.65
CA LEU A 789 25.14 -33.22 3.01
C LEU A 789 25.39 -34.39 3.97
N THR A 790 25.22 -35.64 3.50
CA THR A 790 25.55 -36.84 4.27
C THR A 790 27.04 -36.92 4.57
N ALA A 791 27.90 -36.61 3.58
CA ALA A 791 29.35 -36.56 3.76
C ALA A 791 29.81 -35.45 4.73
N LEU A 792 29.05 -34.35 4.84
CA LEU A 792 29.24 -33.29 5.83
C LEU A 792 28.64 -33.62 7.22
N GLY A 793 27.98 -34.77 7.38
CA GLY A 793 27.44 -35.25 8.66
C GLY A 793 26.04 -34.75 9.03
N VAL A 794 25.29 -34.16 8.09
CA VAL A 794 23.91 -33.70 8.31
C VAL A 794 22.96 -34.91 8.36
N THR A 795 22.07 -34.98 9.36
CA THR A 795 21.12 -36.11 9.47
C THR A 795 19.95 -35.97 8.49
N ALA A 796 19.29 -37.08 8.17
CA ALA A 796 18.07 -37.06 7.34
C ALA A 796 16.91 -36.27 7.97
N GLU A 797 16.92 -36.04 9.29
CA GLU A 797 15.95 -35.18 9.96
C GLU A 797 16.30 -33.70 9.72
N GLN A 798 17.56 -33.31 9.92
CA GLN A 798 18.07 -31.97 9.60
C GLN A 798 17.93 -31.61 8.12
N MET A 799 18.11 -32.57 7.20
CA MET A 799 17.89 -32.37 5.76
C MET A 799 16.42 -32.14 5.35
N ASN A 800 15.48 -32.34 6.28
CA ASN A 800 14.05 -32.11 6.10
C ASN A 800 13.52 -31.00 7.02
N ASP A 801 14.38 -30.36 7.83
CA ASP A 801 14.05 -29.24 8.70
C ASP A 801 14.21 -27.92 7.92
N PRO A 802 13.14 -27.12 7.73
CA PRO A 802 13.24 -25.84 7.02
C PRO A 802 14.14 -24.81 7.69
N ALA A 803 14.40 -24.93 9.00
CA ALA A 803 15.21 -23.98 9.77
C ALA A 803 16.70 -24.37 9.87
N PHE A 804 17.13 -25.46 9.22
CA PHE A 804 18.51 -25.94 9.33
C PHE A 804 19.51 -25.15 8.47
N GLU A 805 20.38 -24.37 9.11
CA GLU A 805 21.51 -23.72 8.44
C GLU A 805 22.80 -24.56 8.45
N LEU A 806 23.33 -24.82 7.25
CA LEU A 806 24.56 -25.60 7.07
C LEU A 806 25.84 -24.86 7.54
N LEU A 807 25.94 -23.53 7.37
CA LEU A 807 27.17 -22.79 7.70
C LEU A 807 27.44 -22.73 9.22
N PRO A 808 26.45 -22.42 10.10
CA PRO A 808 26.63 -22.53 11.55
C PRO A 808 26.86 -23.98 12.01
N PHE A 809 26.18 -24.97 11.41
CA PHE A 809 26.39 -26.39 11.72
C PHE A 809 27.85 -26.84 11.47
N LEU A 810 28.45 -26.36 10.37
CA LEU A 810 29.87 -26.60 10.07
C LEU A 810 30.82 -25.80 10.98
N GLY A 811 30.31 -24.97 11.88
CA GLY A 811 31.11 -24.18 12.82
C GLY A 811 31.81 -22.98 12.19
N PHE A 812 31.16 -22.30 11.24
CA PHE A 812 31.49 -20.90 10.90
C PHE A 812 30.74 -19.95 11.83
N SER A 813 31.37 -18.86 12.26
CA SER A 813 30.74 -17.86 13.12
C SER A 813 29.79 -16.94 12.34
N LYS A 814 28.77 -16.37 13.02
CA LYS A 814 27.82 -15.38 12.44
C LYS A 814 28.57 -14.18 11.80
N ALA A 815 29.75 -13.83 12.31
CA ALA A 815 30.63 -12.80 11.76
C ALA A 815 31.36 -13.22 10.47
N GLU A 816 31.87 -14.45 10.37
CA GLU A 816 32.48 -14.97 9.12
C GLU A 816 31.43 -15.15 8.02
N ILE A 817 30.23 -15.59 8.39
CA ILE A 817 29.10 -15.75 7.47
C ILE A 817 28.68 -14.39 6.92
N GLU A 818 28.45 -13.38 7.76
CA GLU A 818 28.04 -12.05 7.28
C GLU A 818 29.17 -11.34 6.50
N ALA A 819 30.44 -11.52 6.87
CA ALA A 819 31.56 -10.95 6.12
C ALA A 819 31.69 -11.56 4.71
N ALA A 820 31.51 -12.88 4.58
CA ALA A 820 31.42 -13.53 3.27
C ALA A 820 30.14 -13.13 2.50
N ASN A 821 29.02 -12.95 3.20
CA ASN A 821 27.76 -12.51 2.61
C ASN A 821 27.87 -11.11 1.99
N ILE A 822 28.45 -10.15 2.71
CA ILE A 822 28.72 -8.79 2.19
C ILE A 822 29.64 -8.86 0.96
N HIS A 823 30.66 -9.71 0.97
CA HIS A 823 31.55 -9.88 -0.18
C HIS A 823 30.82 -10.45 -1.42
N VAL A 824 29.97 -11.48 -1.25
CA VAL A 824 29.25 -12.15 -2.35
C VAL A 824 28.05 -11.33 -2.84
N CYS A 825 27.17 -10.94 -1.92
CA CYS A 825 25.83 -10.40 -2.17
C CYS A 825 25.77 -8.86 -2.14
N GLY A 826 26.84 -8.21 -1.65
CA GLY A 826 26.98 -6.77 -1.50
C GLY A 826 26.55 -6.28 -0.11
N ALA A 827 27.14 -5.16 0.32
CA ALA A 827 26.66 -4.39 1.47
C ALA A 827 25.29 -3.73 1.20
N MET A 828 24.90 -3.61 -0.09
CA MET A 828 23.66 -3.00 -0.57
C MET A 828 23.51 -1.51 -0.21
N THR A 829 24.60 -0.90 0.26
CA THR A 829 24.78 0.53 0.52
C THR A 829 26.12 1.00 -0.02
N LEU A 830 26.27 2.32 -0.14
CA LEU A 830 27.54 2.99 -0.43
C LEU A 830 28.21 3.54 0.85
N GLU A 831 27.51 3.54 1.98
CA GLU A 831 28.07 3.99 3.26
C GLU A 831 29.20 3.05 3.72
N GLY A 832 30.41 3.59 3.83
CA GLY A 832 31.60 2.81 4.16
C GLY A 832 32.27 2.10 2.98
N ALA A 833 31.82 2.32 1.74
CA ALA A 833 32.50 1.82 0.54
C ALA A 833 33.96 2.33 0.47
N PRO A 834 34.91 1.52 -0.01
CA PRO A 834 36.29 1.95 -0.26
C PRO A 834 36.34 3.20 -1.15
N PHE A 835 37.34 4.07 -0.93
CA PHE A 835 37.57 5.32 -1.69
C PHE A 835 36.47 6.40 -1.61
N LEU A 836 35.21 6.05 -1.34
CA LEU A 836 34.09 6.98 -1.36
C LEU A 836 34.19 8.03 -0.23
N LYS A 837 34.35 9.29 -0.62
CA LYS A 837 34.37 10.43 0.29
C LYS A 837 33.00 10.67 0.93
N LYS A 838 32.99 10.96 2.23
CA LYS A 838 31.78 11.33 2.99
C LYS A 838 31.07 12.57 2.45
N GLU A 839 31.80 13.52 1.85
CA GLU A 839 31.23 14.73 1.25
C GLU A 839 30.33 14.43 0.02
N HIS A 840 30.49 13.26 -0.61
CA HIS A 840 29.69 12.83 -1.75
C HIS A 840 28.50 11.92 -1.35
N TYR A 841 28.38 11.50 -0.09
CA TYR A 841 27.27 10.63 0.35
C TYR A 841 25.87 11.19 0.02
N PRO A 842 25.58 12.50 0.15
CA PRO A 842 24.24 13.05 -0.13
C PRO A 842 23.75 12.89 -1.58
N VAL A 843 24.63 12.61 -2.53
CA VAL A 843 24.26 12.30 -3.93
C VAL A 843 23.50 10.96 -4.02
N PHE A 844 23.74 10.06 -3.06
CA PHE A 844 23.25 8.69 -3.05
C PHE A 844 22.19 8.40 -1.97
N ASP A 845 21.77 9.43 -1.21
CA ASP A 845 20.73 9.28 -0.21
C ASP A 845 19.39 8.91 -0.88
N CYS A 846 18.81 7.79 -0.44
CA CYS A 846 17.56 7.25 -0.96
C CYS A 846 16.38 7.51 -0.01
N ALA A 847 15.14 7.23 -0.43
CA ALA A 847 13.95 7.41 0.40
C ALA A 847 13.95 6.56 1.69
N ASN A 848 14.74 5.47 1.75
CA ASN A 848 14.86 4.59 2.92
C ASN A 848 16.32 4.15 3.11
N PRO A 849 16.72 3.70 4.32
CA PRO A 849 18.03 3.12 4.56
C PRO A 849 18.35 1.97 3.60
N CYS A 850 19.54 2.00 3.02
CA CYS A 850 20.00 1.02 2.02
C CYS A 850 20.77 -0.13 2.70
N GLY A 851 20.40 -1.39 2.40
CA GLY A 851 21.05 -2.58 2.96
C GLY A 851 20.92 -2.73 4.48
N LYS A 852 21.54 -3.79 5.04
CA LYS A 852 21.52 -4.07 6.50
C LYS A 852 22.28 -3.03 7.34
N THR A 853 23.28 -2.37 6.74
CA THR A 853 24.27 -1.53 7.45
C THR A 853 24.11 -0.02 7.19
N GLY A 854 23.34 0.39 6.19
CA GLY A 854 23.07 1.79 5.91
C GLY A 854 22.22 2.45 6.99
N LYS A 855 22.44 3.75 7.18
CA LYS A 855 21.79 4.61 8.18
C LYS A 855 21.29 5.92 7.59
N ARG A 856 21.72 6.27 6.38
CA ARG A 856 21.29 7.48 5.67
C ARG A 856 20.04 7.22 4.83
N TYR A 857 19.17 8.22 4.84
CA TYR A 857 17.97 8.31 4.03
C TYR A 857 17.58 9.79 3.90
N LEU A 858 16.75 10.09 2.90
CA LEU A 858 16.21 11.42 2.65
C LEU A 858 15.20 11.81 3.74
N SER A 859 15.30 13.04 4.23
CA SER A 859 14.39 13.52 5.28
C SER A 859 12.96 13.67 4.77
N VAL A 860 11.98 13.53 5.66
CA VAL A 860 10.56 13.82 5.40
C VAL A 860 10.38 15.22 4.79
N GLU A 861 11.11 16.20 5.31
CA GLU A 861 11.17 17.57 4.83
C GLU A 861 11.75 17.68 3.40
N SER A 862 12.77 16.91 3.05
CA SER A 862 13.36 16.93 1.70
C SER A 862 12.37 16.50 0.60
N HIS A 863 11.55 15.48 0.88
CA HIS A 863 10.49 15.03 -0.03
C HIS A 863 9.47 16.16 -0.25
N ILE A 864 9.01 16.78 0.84
CA ILE A 864 8.01 17.88 0.80
C ILE A 864 8.59 19.11 0.08
N ARG A 865 9.84 19.49 0.35
CA ARG A 865 10.50 20.64 -0.31
C ARG A 865 10.76 20.39 -1.80
N MET A 866 11.02 19.15 -2.23
CA MET A 866 11.09 18.84 -3.66
C MET A 866 9.72 18.95 -4.34
N MET A 867 8.64 18.47 -3.70
CA MET A 867 7.28 18.72 -4.21
C MET A 867 6.98 20.21 -4.31
N ALA A 868 7.37 20.99 -3.29
CA ALA A 868 7.10 22.43 -3.23
C ALA A 868 7.87 23.23 -4.29
N ALA A 869 9.04 22.76 -4.74
CA ALA A 869 9.77 23.38 -5.85
C ALA A 869 9.12 23.13 -7.23
N ALA A 870 8.36 22.03 -7.39
CA ALA A 870 7.69 21.66 -8.65
C ALA A 870 6.22 22.10 -8.70
N GLN A 871 5.47 21.99 -7.59
CA GLN A 871 4.03 22.29 -7.50
C GLN A 871 3.58 23.66 -8.04
N PRO A 872 4.33 24.78 -7.90
CA PRO A 872 3.98 26.08 -8.48
C PRO A 872 3.89 26.07 -10.01
N PHE A 873 4.44 25.03 -10.64
CA PHE A 873 4.48 24.85 -12.09
C PHE A 873 3.59 23.70 -12.57
N ILE A 874 2.86 23.03 -11.69
CA ILE A 874 1.95 21.94 -12.06
C ILE A 874 0.50 22.43 -11.98
N SER A 875 -0.21 22.35 -13.10
CA SER A 875 -1.58 22.86 -13.23
C SER A 875 -2.58 22.00 -12.45
N GLY A 876 -2.49 20.67 -12.58
CA GLY A 876 -3.05 19.72 -11.62
C GLY A 876 -2.18 19.63 -10.36
N ALA A 877 -1.91 18.41 -9.90
CA ALA A 877 -1.18 18.14 -8.66
C ALA A 877 -0.05 17.11 -8.86
N ILE A 878 0.64 16.78 -7.77
CA ILE A 878 1.78 15.88 -7.73
C ILE A 878 1.42 14.65 -6.89
N SER A 879 1.51 13.47 -7.50
CA SER A 879 1.57 12.22 -6.74
C SER A 879 3.01 11.95 -6.32
N LYS A 880 3.23 11.89 -5.00
CA LYS A 880 4.49 11.57 -4.33
C LYS A 880 4.14 10.86 -3.04
N THR A 881 4.80 9.75 -2.74
CA THR A 881 4.78 9.16 -1.40
C THR A 881 5.86 9.84 -0.56
N ILE A 882 5.51 10.37 0.61
CA ILE A 882 6.49 10.87 1.57
C ILE A 882 6.83 9.71 2.51
N ASN A 883 7.98 9.09 2.25
CA ASN A 883 8.52 8.02 3.09
C ASN A 883 8.89 8.56 4.47
N MET A 884 8.65 7.74 5.49
CA MET A 884 9.04 8.01 6.88
C MET A 884 9.63 6.73 7.48
N PRO A 885 10.70 6.81 8.28
CA PRO A 885 11.33 5.65 8.90
C PRO A 885 10.42 5.04 9.98
N ASN A 886 10.67 3.81 10.41
CA ASN A 886 9.78 3.10 11.35
C ASN A 886 9.61 3.83 12.68
N GLU A 887 10.70 4.45 13.18
CA GLU A 887 10.74 5.24 14.42
C GLU A 887 10.02 6.59 14.36
N ALA A 888 9.55 7.04 13.18
CA ALA A 888 8.82 8.29 13.05
C ALA A 888 7.54 8.28 13.89
N THR A 889 7.21 9.42 14.50
CA THR A 889 6.11 9.57 15.45
C THR A 889 4.82 10.06 14.79
N VAL A 890 3.72 10.05 15.56
CA VAL A 890 2.46 10.69 15.17
C VAL A 890 2.62 12.21 14.99
N ASP A 891 3.50 12.84 15.78
CA ASP A 891 3.82 14.27 15.65
C ASP A 891 4.53 14.58 14.33
N ASP A 892 5.48 13.73 13.92
CA ASP A 892 6.15 13.87 12.61
C ASP A 892 5.16 13.78 11.45
N CYS A 893 4.16 12.90 11.53
CA CYS A 893 3.10 12.79 10.52
C CYS A 893 2.25 14.06 10.44
N LYS A 894 1.86 14.63 11.59
CA LYS A 894 1.09 15.89 11.64
C LYS A 894 1.90 17.08 11.13
N GLU A 895 3.17 17.21 11.51
CA GLU A 895 4.02 18.31 11.04
C GLU A 895 4.42 18.16 9.57
N ALA A 896 4.54 16.94 9.04
CA ALA A 896 4.66 16.72 7.59
C ALA A 896 3.43 17.27 6.83
N TYR A 897 2.22 17.02 7.33
CA TYR A 897 1.00 17.60 6.75
C TYR A 897 0.91 19.13 6.96
N MET A 898 1.33 19.67 8.10
CA MET A 898 1.32 21.12 8.33
C MET A 898 2.38 21.85 7.48
N LEU A 899 3.57 21.29 7.32
CA LEU A 899 4.62 21.82 6.44
C LEU A 899 4.16 21.83 4.97
N SER A 900 3.45 20.79 4.54
CA SER A 900 2.90 20.70 3.19
C SER A 900 1.86 21.80 2.90
N TRP A 901 1.00 22.12 3.87
CA TRP A 901 0.08 23.27 3.80
C TRP A 901 0.83 24.60 3.76
N ARG A 902 1.79 24.82 4.68
CA ARG A 902 2.63 26.03 4.76
C ARG A 902 3.45 26.30 3.49
N LEU A 903 3.65 25.28 2.63
CA LEU A 903 4.36 25.36 1.35
C LEU A 903 3.42 25.27 0.12
N ALA A 904 2.11 25.45 0.31
CA ALA A 904 1.09 25.45 -0.74
C ALA A 904 1.05 24.18 -1.62
N LEU A 905 1.25 23.00 -1.03
CA LEU A 905 1.00 21.73 -1.72
C LEU A 905 -0.50 21.46 -1.87
N LYS A 906 -0.90 20.80 -2.98
CA LYS A 906 -2.30 20.45 -3.24
C LYS A 906 -2.72 19.14 -2.55
N ALA A 907 -1.81 18.19 -2.38
CA ALA A 907 -2.01 16.97 -1.60
C ALA A 907 -0.73 16.47 -0.93
N ASN A 908 -0.88 15.57 0.04
CA ASN A 908 0.20 14.81 0.69
C ASN A 908 -0.31 13.38 0.99
N ALA A 909 0.51 12.37 0.68
CA ALA A 909 0.34 10.99 1.15
C ALA A 909 1.61 10.54 1.88
N LEU A 910 1.48 10.15 3.16
CA LEU A 910 2.57 9.65 3.99
C LEU A 910 2.65 8.11 3.89
N TYR A 911 3.85 7.57 3.98
CA TYR A 911 4.07 6.13 4.19
C TYR A 911 5.19 5.91 5.20
N ARG A 912 4.82 5.58 6.44
CA ARG A 912 5.77 5.15 7.46
C ARG A 912 6.09 3.66 7.27
N ASP A 913 7.36 3.31 7.35
CA ASP A 913 7.77 1.89 7.39
C ASP A 913 7.11 1.16 8.57
N GLY A 914 6.58 -0.03 8.33
CA GLY A 914 5.78 -0.78 9.33
C GLY A 914 4.41 -0.16 9.65
N SER A 915 3.85 0.68 8.78
CA SER A 915 2.44 1.13 8.86
C SER A 915 1.42 0.13 8.29
N LYS A 916 1.87 -0.93 7.61
CA LYS A 916 1.01 -2.05 7.15
C LYS A 916 1.72 -3.38 7.39
N LEU A 917 0.95 -4.44 7.68
CA LEU A 917 1.49 -5.78 7.94
C LEU A 917 2.06 -6.45 6.68
N SER A 918 1.73 -5.92 5.50
CA SER A 918 2.27 -6.32 4.20
C SER A 918 2.96 -5.16 3.51
N GLN A 919 4.20 -5.38 3.06
CA GLN A 919 4.96 -4.44 2.24
C GLN A 919 5.38 -5.10 0.91
N PRO A 920 5.16 -4.45 -0.25
CA PRO A 920 5.48 -5.03 -1.56
C PRO A 920 6.93 -4.77 -2.03
N LEU A 921 7.63 -3.85 -1.37
CA LEU A 921 8.98 -3.41 -1.74
C LEU A 921 9.78 -3.10 -0.47
N ASN A 922 10.91 -3.79 -0.28
CA ASN A 922 11.74 -3.67 0.92
C ASN A 922 13.18 -3.28 0.53
N SER A 923 13.88 -2.51 1.37
CA SER A 923 15.32 -2.24 1.23
C SER A 923 16.21 -3.31 1.88
N GLN A 924 15.62 -4.19 2.70
CA GLN A 924 16.26 -5.33 3.34
C GLN A 924 15.40 -6.59 3.18
N LEU A 925 16.04 -7.76 3.29
CA LEU A 925 15.34 -9.01 3.55
C LEU A 925 15.18 -9.16 5.05
N ILE A 926 13.93 -9.01 5.53
CA ILE A 926 13.53 -9.38 6.89
C ILE A 926 13.55 -10.92 6.95
N ALA A 927 14.40 -11.48 7.83
CA ALA A 927 14.30 -12.88 8.23
C ALA A 927 13.07 -13.04 9.15
N ASP A 928 12.47 -14.23 9.20
CA ASP A 928 11.23 -14.43 9.95
C ASP A 928 11.41 -14.08 11.44
N GLU A 929 10.58 -13.17 11.98
CA GLU A 929 10.69 -12.67 13.36
C GLU A 929 10.56 -13.76 14.44
N ASP A 930 10.07 -14.94 14.05
CA ASP A 930 10.04 -16.15 14.88
C ASP A 930 11.50 -16.65 15.21
N GLU A 931 12.52 -16.38 14.36
CA GLU A 931 13.92 -16.82 14.56
C GLU A 931 14.63 -16.10 15.72
N ASP A 932 14.68 -14.77 15.73
CA ASP A 932 15.34 -13.98 16.80
C ASP A 932 14.70 -14.22 18.18
N ALA A 933 13.42 -14.59 18.20
CA ALA A 933 12.68 -14.94 19.41
C ALA A 933 13.06 -16.32 19.97
N GLU A 934 13.23 -17.34 19.11
CA GLU A 934 13.62 -18.69 19.53
C GLU A 934 15.16 -18.81 19.74
N GLU A 935 16.03 -18.17 18.93
CA GLU A 935 17.49 -18.05 19.22
C GLU A 935 17.73 -17.46 20.63
N ALA A 936 17.03 -16.37 20.96
CA ALA A 936 17.16 -15.72 22.26
C ALA A 936 16.67 -16.57 23.44
N ALA A 937 15.77 -17.53 23.20
CA ALA A 937 15.30 -18.48 24.21
C ALA A 937 16.30 -19.65 24.38
N GLU A 938 16.78 -20.24 23.28
CA GLU A 938 17.69 -21.39 23.30
C GLU A 938 19.11 -21.02 23.77
N ALA A 939 19.65 -19.88 23.34
CA ALA A 939 20.95 -19.39 23.80
C ALA A 939 20.96 -19.04 25.31
N ILE A 940 19.79 -18.71 25.88
CA ILE A 940 19.60 -18.63 27.32
C ILE A 940 19.47 -20.04 27.93
N ALA A 941 18.68 -20.94 27.34
CA ALA A 941 18.47 -22.30 27.85
C ALA A 941 19.77 -23.10 27.97
N ALA A 942 20.70 -22.97 27.02
CA ALA A 942 21.95 -23.72 26.98
C ALA A 942 22.99 -23.33 28.07
N LYS A 943 22.92 -22.12 28.65
CA LYS A 943 23.95 -21.65 29.60
C LYS A 943 23.85 -22.33 31.00
N PRO A 944 24.97 -22.57 31.70
CA PRO A 944 24.96 -23.04 33.09
C PRO A 944 24.21 -22.08 34.02
N ALA A 945 23.68 -22.59 35.14
CA ALA A 945 22.82 -21.83 36.05
C ALA A 945 23.47 -20.56 36.64
N ALA A 946 24.79 -20.54 36.82
CA ALA A 946 25.52 -19.34 37.24
C ALA A 946 25.57 -18.27 36.13
N ALA A 947 25.97 -18.65 34.92
CA ALA A 947 26.03 -17.73 33.77
C ALA A 947 24.63 -17.21 33.34
N LYS A 948 23.56 -17.95 33.64
CA LYS A 948 22.18 -17.46 33.51
C LYS A 948 21.90 -16.26 34.43
N ALA A 949 22.47 -16.24 35.65
CA ALA A 949 22.30 -15.11 36.56
C ALA A 949 23.07 -13.86 36.09
N GLU A 950 24.29 -14.02 35.56
CA GLU A 950 25.07 -12.91 34.99
C GLU A 950 24.39 -12.31 33.76
N VAL A 951 23.95 -13.12 32.79
CA VAL A 951 23.24 -12.63 31.59
C VAL A 951 21.90 -11.96 31.93
N ILE A 952 21.22 -12.41 32.98
CA ILE A 952 20.01 -11.74 33.50
C ILE A 952 20.38 -10.42 34.18
N ALA A 953 21.50 -10.35 34.91
CA ALA A 953 21.99 -9.10 35.52
C ALA A 953 22.43 -8.07 34.47
N GLU A 954 23.19 -8.47 33.45
CA GLU A 954 23.60 -7.60 32.34
C GLU A 954 22.38 -7.08 31.56
N ARG A 955 21.43 -7.96 31.19
CA ARG A 955 20.18 -7.52 30.53
C ARG A 955 19.26 -6.68 31.43
N ILE A 956 19.42 -6.72 32.76
CA ILE A 956 18.77 -5.77 33.68
C ILE A 956 19.49 -4.41 33.66
N VAL A 957 20.82 -4.38 33.59
CA VAL A 957 21.61 -3.14 33.55
C VAL A 957 21.46 -2.42 32.21
N GLU A 958 21.54 -3.11 31.07
CA GLU A 958 21.36 -2.48 29.74
C GLU A 958 19.93 -1.95 29.55
N ARG A 959 18.90 -2.68 30.00
CA ARG A 959 17.49 -2.22 29.95
C ARG A 959 17.15 -1.10 30.95
N ILE A 960 18.11 -0.60 31.72
CA ILE A 960 17.91 0.49 32.70
C ILE A 960 18.38 1.87 32.16
N ILE A 961 19.06 1.92 31.01
CA ILE A 961 19.43 3.21 30.37
C ILE A 961 18.30 3.77 29.49
N GLU A 962 17.42 2.93 28.93
CA GLU A 962 16.41 3.35 27.93
C GLU A 962 14.94 3.24 28.41
N ARG A 963 14.65 3.77 29.61
CA ARG A 963 13.34 4.38 29.94
C ARG A 963 13.37 5.06 31.30
N THR A 964 12.79 6.25 31.40
CA THR A 964 12.60 6.98 32.67
C THR A 964 11.49 6.37 33.51
N VAL A 965 11.69 5.14 34.00
CA VAL A 965 10.79 4.49 34.96
C VAL A 965 10.90 5.23 36.29
N ARG A 966 9.80 5.82 36.77
CA ARG A 966 9.73 6.36 38.14
C ARG A 966 9.99 5.21 39.13
N ALA A 967 11.06 5.34 39.91
CA ALA A 967 11.33 4.41 40.99
C ALA A 967 10.17 4.41 41.99
N ARG A 968 9.75 3.22 42.44
CA ARG A 968 8.54 3.03 43.27
C ARG A 968 8.50 3.98 44.46
N GLU A 969 7.54 4.90 44.45
CA GLU A 969 7.38 5.94 45.47
C GLU A 969 6.84 5.29 46.76
N LYS A 970 7.72 5.07 47.75
CA LYS A 970 7.38 4.35 48.98
C LYS A 970 6.32 5.11 49.80
N MET A 971 5.15 4.51 49.94
CA MET A 971 4.06 4.99 50.80
C MET A 971 4.50 5.11 52.28
N PRO A 972 4.14 6.19 53.00
CA PRO A 972 4.52 6.42 54.41
C PRO A 972 4.08 5.30 55.38
N ASP A 973 4.72 5.16 56.55
CA ASP A 973 4.31 4.15 57.57
C ASP A 973 2.98 4.48 58.27
N ARG A 974 2.51 5.74 58.17
CA ARG A 974 1.17 6.17 58.59
C ARG A 974 0.55 6.98 57.45
N ARG A 975 -0.58 6.51 56.93
CA ARG A 975 -1.27 7.04 55.75
C ARG A 975 -2.55 7.77 56.16
N LYS A 976 -3.00 8.70 55.30
CA LYS A 976 -4.38 9.18 55.29
C LYS A 976 -5.19 8.36 54.27
N GLY A 977 -6.50 8.58 54.20
CA GLY A 977 -7.43 7.81 53.38
C GLY A 977 -8.77 7.60 54.11
N TYR A 978 -9.75 7.07 53.40
CA TYR A 978 -11.08 6.78 53.92
C TYR A 978 -11.43 5.29 53.76
N THR A 979 -12.63 4.90 54.21
CA THR A 979 -13.20 3.58 53.92
C THR A 979 -14.66 3.72 53.54
N GLN A 980 -14.94 3.71 52.24
CA GLN A 980 -16.29 3.79 51.72
C GLN A 980 -16.93 2.40 51.73
N LYS A 981 -18.05 2.28 52.43
CA LYS A 981 -18.87 1.07 52.49
C LYS A 981 -20.06 1.23 51.56
N ALA A 982 -20.25 0.28 50.66
CA ALA A 982 -21.41 0.24 49.78
C ALA A 982 -22.03 -1.16 49.72
N ARG A 983 -23.21 -1.25 49.11
CA ARG A 983 -23.70 -2.48 48.50
C ARG A 983 -23.86 -2.27 47.00
N VAL A 984 -23.28 -3.15 46.19
CA VAL A 984 -23.44 -3.18 44.72
C VAL A 984 -24.12 -4.51 44.38
N GLY A 985 -25.25 -4.50 43.67
CA GLY A 985 -26.01 -5.74 43.41
C GLY A 985 -26.43 -6.49 44.69
N GLY A 986 -26.56 -5.78 45.82
CA GLY A 986 -26.81 -6.36 47.16
C GLY A 986 -25.56 -6.83 47.92
N HIS A 987 -24.46 -7.13 47.22
CA HIS A 987 -23.17 -7.55 47.78
C HIS A 987 -22.45 -6.41 48.51
N LYS A 988 -21.87 -6.68 49.68
CA LYS A 988 -21.19 -5.64 50.49
C LYS A 988 -19.76 -5.44 50.00
N VAL A 989 -19.43 -4.21 49.62
CA VAL A 989 -18.07 -3.80 49.22
C VAL A 989 -17.56 -2.76 50.21
N TYR A 990 -16.32 -2.93 50.66
CA TYR A 990 -15.58 -1.97 51.46
C TYR A 990 -14.34 -1.57 50.65
N LEU A 991 -14.32 -0.32 50.19
CA LEU A 991 -13.18 0.28 49.50
C LEU A 991 -12.41 1.14 50.51
N THR A 992 -11.20 0.73 50.87
CA THR A 992 -10.29 1.48 51.75
C THR A 992 -9.17 2.09 50.91
N THR A 993 -8.90 3.38 51.08
CA THR A 993 -7.86 4.10 50.35
C THR A 993 -6.65 4.40 51.24
N GLY A 994 -5.48 4.55 50.62
CA GLY A 994 -4.25 5.00 51.28
C GLY A 994 -3.57 6.09 50.46
N GLU A 995 -3.25 7.21 51.12
CA GLU A 995 -2.77 8.44 50.50
C GLU A 995 -1.29 8.74 50.82
N TYR A 996 -0.63 9.39 49.86
CA TYR A 996 0.63 10.11 50.07
C TYR A 996 0.42 11.38 50.92
N GLN A 997 1.51 12.00 51.40
CA GLN A 997 1.43 13.19 52.27
C GLN A 997 0.87 14.44 51.56
N ASP A 998 0.84 14.44 50.24
CA ASP A 998 0.30 15.50 49.38
C ASP A 998 -1.18 15.30 49.00
N GLY A 999 -1.79 14.17 49.41
CA GLY A 999 -3.18 13.82 49.09
C GLY A 999 -3.37 12.98 47.83
N ARG A 1000 -2.31 12.62 47.09
CA ARG A 1000 -2.43 11.65 45.99
C ARG A 1000 -2.78 10.26 46.53
N LEU A 1001 -3.69 9.56 45.84
CA LEU A 1001 -3.97 8.14 46.09
C LEU A 1001 -2.76 7.28 45.71
N GLY A 1002 -2.33 6.40 46.62
CA GLY A 1002 -1.19 5.50 46.41
C GLY A 1002 -1.47 4.02 46.71
N GLU A 1003 -2.61 3.68 47.30
CA GLU A 1003 -3.10 2.29 47.37
C GLU A 1003 -4.62 2.23 47.58
N ILE A 1004 -5.19 1.09 47.19
CA ILE A 1004 -6.58 0.71 47.46
C ILE A 1004 -6.64 -0.71 48.01
N PHE A 1005 -7.61 -0.97 48.88
CA PHE A 1005 -7.97 -2.31 49.35
C PHE A 1005 -9.47 -2.53 49.16
N ILE A 1006 -9.83 -3.75 48.78
CA ILE A 1006 -11.20 -4.17 48.50
C ILE A 1006 -11.51 -5.36 49.40
N ASP A 1007 -12.32 -5.16 50.45
CA ASP A 1007 -12.86 -6.27 51.27
C ASP A 1007 -14.34 -6.47 50.97
N MET A 1008 -14.77 -7.73 50.98
CA MET A 1008 -16.11 -8.15 50.58
C MET A 1008 -16.62 -9.32 51.43
N HIS A 1009 -17.87 -9.19 51.86
CA HIS A 1009 -18.55 -10.14 52.74
C HIS A 1009 -19.69 -10.88 52.01
N LYS A 1010 -19.55 -12.22 51.94
CA LYS A 1010 -20.47 -13.27 51.44
C LYS A 1010 -20.15 -13.89 50.07
N GLU A 1011 -18.99 -13.58 49.50
CA GLU A 1011 -18.50 -14.09 48.22
C GLU A 1011 -17.39 -15.12 48.43
N GLY A 1012 -17.44 -16.23 47.69
CA GLY A 1012 -16.51 -17.36 47.89
C GLY A 1012 -15.04 -16.99 47.69
N ALA A 1013 -14.17 -17.69 48.44
CA ALA A 1013 -12.75 -17.36 48.61
C ALA A 1013 -11.95 -17.04 47.32
N ALA A 1014 -12.26 -17.68 46.19
CA ALA A 1014 -11.62 -17.40 44.91
C ALA A 1014 -11.87 -15.95 44.42
N PHE A 1015 -13.09 -15.44 44.61
CA PHE A 1015 -13.45 -14.08 44.19
C PHE A 1015 -12.82 -13.03 45.13
N ARG A 1016 -12.81 -13.27 46.45
CA ARG A 1016 -12.09 -12.40 47.41
C ARG A 1016 -10.58 -12.38 47.13
N SER A 1017 -9.98 -13.53 46.81
CA SER A 1017 -8.56 -13.58 46.44
C SER A 1017 -8.28 -12.85 45.13
N LEU A 1018 -9.20 -12.88 44.16
CA LEU A 1018 -9.06 -12.14 42.90
C LEU A 1018 -9.15 -10.63 43.12
N MET A 1019 -10.15 -10.15 43.87
CA MET A 1019 -10.30 -8.72 44.18
C MET A 1019 -9.15 -8.17 45.03
N ASN A 1020 -8.62 -8.95 45.99
CA ASN A 1020 -7.43 -8.56 46.75
C ASN A 1020 -6.17 -8.50 45.87
N ASN A 1021 -5.93 -9.50 45.02
CA ASN A 1021 -4.81 -9.48 44.07
C ASN A 1021 -4.92 -8.31 43.06
N PHE A 1022 -6.14 -7.99 42.62
CA PHE A 1022 -6.42 -6.83 41.78
C PHE A 1022 -6.12 -5.51 42.51
N ALA A 1023 -6.61 -5.34 43.74
CA ALA A 1023 -6.35 -4.15 44.56
C ALA A 1023 -4.83 -3.94 44.79
N ILE A 1024 -4.08 -5.03 45.03
CA ILE A 1024 -2.61 -5.02 45.13
C ILE A 1024 -1.96 -4.58 43.81
N ALA A 1025 -2.45 -5.04 42.65
CA ALA A 1025 -1.91 -4.68 41.34
C ALA A 1025 -2.11 -3.19 41.02
N ILE A 1026 -3.30 -2.64 41.27
CA ILE A 1026 -3.59 -1.20 41.11
C ILE A 1026 -2.73 -0.37 42.08
N SER A 1027 -2.63 -0.80 43.34
CA SER A 1027 -1.80 -0.13 44.36
C SER A 1027 -0.31 -0.10 43.98
N LEU A 1028 0.21 -1.19 43.41
CA LEU A 1028 1.57 -1.21 42.87
C LEU A 1028 1.71 -0.24 41.69
N GLY A 1029 0.76 -0.22 40.76
CA GLY A 1029 0.78 0.67 39.60
C GLY A 1029 0.78 2.16 39.96
N LEU A 1030 -0.10 2.57 40.88
CA LEU A 1030 -0.11 3.92 41.46
C LEU A 1030 1.26 4.27 42.08
N GLN A 1031 1.88 3.32 42.81
CA GLN A 1031 3.20 3.52 43.41
C GLN A 1031 4.38 3.53 42.41
N TYR A 1032 4.20 3.02 41.19
CA TYR A 1032 5.12 3.20 40.06
C TYR A 1032 4.78 4.45 39.23
N GLY A 1033 3.78 5.24 39.64
CA GLY A 1033 3.45 6.53 39.04
C GLY A 1033 2.49 6.47 37.86
N VAL A 1034 1.74 5.37 37.68
CA VAL A 1034 0.60 5.33 36.74
C VAL A 1034 -0.49 6.28 37.26
N PRO A 1035 -1.03 7.21 36.45
CA PRO A 1035 -2.12 8.09 36.86
C PRO A 1035 -3.38 7.31 37.27
N LEU A 1036 -4.15 7.86 38.20
CA LEU A 1036 -5.45 7.29 38.57
C LEU A 1036 -6.46 7.39 37.41
N GLU A 1037 -6.34 8.41 36.56
CA GLU A 1037 -7.17 8.64 35.38
C GLU A 1037 -7.17 7.44 34.42
N GLU A 1038 -5.98 6.91 34.10
CA GLU A 1038 -5.80 5.70 33.28
C GLU A 1038 -6.59 4.50 33.82
N TYR A 1039 -6.59 4.30 35.14
CA TYR A 1039 -7.36 3.22 35.76
C TYR A 1039 -8.86 3.51 35.80
N VAL A 1040 -9.26 4.77 35.93
CA VAL A 1040 -10.67 5.17 35.86
C VAL A 1040 -11.22 4.85 34.48
N ASP A 1041 -10.55 5.26 33.41
CA ASP A 1041 -11.07 5.05 32.06
C ASP A 1041 -10.90 3.59 31.57
N ALA A 1042 -9.92 2.84 32.07
CA ALA A 1042 -9.77 1.41 31.77
C ALA A 1042 -10.83 0.50 32.44
N PHE A 1043 -11.38 0.89 33.59
CA PHE A 1043 -12.27 0.03 34.40
C PHE A 1043 -13.70 0.54 34.59
N THR A 1044 -13.99 1.81 34.33
CA THR A 1044 -15.37 2.33 34.30
C THR A 1044 -16.16 1.67 33.15
N PHE A 1045 -17.46 1.49 33.34
CA PHE A 1045 -18.39 0.77 32.46
C PHE A 1045 -18.11 -0.74 32.24
N THR A 1046 -17.13 -1.33 32.92
CA THR A 1046 -16.89 -2.79 32.86
C THR A 1046 -18.08 -3.57 33.44
N ARG A 1047 -18.54 -4.60 32.72
CA ARG A 1047 -19.78 -5.34 33.01
C ARG A 1047 -19.52 -6.76 33.50
N PHE A 1048 -19.77 -7.03 34.78
CA PHE A 1048 -19.82 -8.37 35.36
C PHE A 1048 -20.48 -8.35 36.75
N GLU A 1049 -21.04 -9.49 37.17
CA GLU A 1049 -21.69 -9.61 38.49
C GLU A 1049 -20.67 -9.67 39.64
N PRO A 1050 -20.92 -9.02 40.80
CA PRO A 1050 -22.15 -8.29 41.16
C PRO A 1050 -22.32 -6.93 40.47
N ALA A 1051 -23.51 -6.71 39.89
CA ALA A 1051 -23.91 -5.47 39.24
C ALA A 1051 -25.28 -4.97 39.76
N GLY A 1052 -25.60 -3.70 39.49
CA GLY A 1052 -26.89 -3.08 39.79
C GLY A 1052 -26.84 -2.03 40.90
N MET A 1053 -28.02 -1.76 41.48
CA MET A 1053 -28.27 -0.59 42.33
C MET A 1053 -27.33 -0.50 43.54
N VAL A 1054 -26.77 0.69 43.73
CA VAL A 1054 -25.74 1.00 44.73
C VAL A 1054 -26.40 1.63 45.96
N GLN A 1055 -26.16 1.06 47.13
CA GLN A 1055 -26.64 1.58 48.42
C GLN A 1055 -25.47 1.97 49.32
N GLY A 1056 -25.58 3.10 50.03
CA GLY A 1056 -24.56 3.57 50.97
C GLY A 1056 -23.50 4.50 50.38
N ASN A 1057 -23.54 4.77 49.07
CA ASN A 1057 -22.78 5.85 48.43
C ASN A 1057 -23.72 7.03 48.10
N GLU A 1058 -23.25 8.26 48.27
CA GLU A 1058 -24.07 9.47 48.08
C GLU A 1058 -24.12 9.91 46.62
N ALA A 1059 -23.02 9.84 45.88
CA ALA A 1059 -22.91 10.25 44.48
C ALA A 1059 -23.36 9.16 43.48
N ILE A 1060 -23.05 7.88 43.73
CA ILE A 1060 -23.24 6.78 42.78
C ILE A 1060 -24.42 5.90 43.22
N LYS A 1061 -25.45 5.78 42.36
CA LYS A 1061 -26.70 5.05 42.67
C LYS A 1061 -26.86 3.75 41.89
N ASN A 1062 -26.07 3.51 40.84
CA ASN A 1062 -26.07 2.27 40.08
C ASN A 1062 -24.65 2.01 39.54
N ALA A 1063 -24.29 0.74 39.35
CA ALA A 1063 -23.01 0.36 38.75
C ALA A 1063 -23.16 -0.94 37.94
N THR A 1064 -22.35 -1.06 36.89
CA THR A 1064 -22.34 -2.19 35.94
C THR A 1064 -21.43 -3.35 36.36
N SER A 1065 -20.58 -3.11 37.37
CA SER A 1065 -19.84 -4.11 38.14
C SER A 1065 -19.30 -3.48 39.43
N ILE A 1066 -18.61 -4.27 40.26
CA ILE A 1066 -17.88 -3.75 41.42
C ILE A 1066 -16.66 -2.90 41.02
N LEU A 1067 -15.98 -3.20 39.90
CA LEU A 1067 -14.88 -2.34 39.43
C LEU A 1067 -15.41 -1.02 38.88
N ASP A 1068 -16.49 -1.04 38.11
CA ASP A 1068 -17.20 0.17 37.69
C ASP A 1068 -17.66 1.02 38.88
N TYR A 1069 -18.16 0.41 39.96
CA TYR A 1069 -18.44 1.15 41.20
C TYR A 1069 -17.18 1.79 41.81
N ILE A 1070 -16.12 1.00 41.99
CA ILE A 1070 -14.88 1.44 42.65
C ILE A 1070 -14.23 2.60 41.88
N PHE A 1071 -14.09 2.47 40.57
CA PHE A 1071 -13.37 3.48 39.79
C PHE A 1071 -14.19 4.76 39.58
N ARG A 1072 -15.53 4.70 39.49
CA ARG A 1072 -16.37 5.91 39.61
C ARG A 1072 -16.19 6.59 40.96
N GLU A 1073 -16.09 5.82 42.06
CA GLU A 1073 -15.94 6.37 43.40
C GLU A 1073 -14.60 7.10 43.54
N LEU A 1074 -13.50 6.46 43.13
CA LEU A 1074 -12.17 7.08 43.12
C LEU A 1074 -12.10 8.30 42.18
N ALA A 1075 -12.80 8.28 41.05
CA ALA A 1075 -12.87 9.41 40.13
C ALA A 1075 -13.63 10.61 40.71
N VAL A 1076 -14.76 10.37 41.38
CA VAL A 1076 -15.52 11.42 42.08
C VAL A 1076 -14.72 11.97 43.27
N SER A 1077 -14.06 11.11 44.03
CA SER A 1077 -13.39 11.45 45.30
C SER A 1077 -11.97 12.01 45.16
N TYR A 1078 -11.21 11.65 44.10
CA TYR A 1078 -9.84 12.16 43.87
C TYR A 1078 -9.64 12.97 42.58
N LEU A 1079 -10.48 12.78 41.55
CA LEU A 1079 -10.31 13.48 40.25
C LEU A 1079 -11.36 14.57 39.99
N GLY A 1080 -12.37 14.73 40.87
CA GLY A 1080 -13.47 15.68 40.66
C GLY A 1080 -14.39 15.33 39.50
N ARG A 1081 -14.34 14.09 38.98
CA ARG A 1081 -15.14 13.61 37.84
C ARG A 1081 -16.59 13.33 38.24
N HIS A 1082 -17.31 14.42 38.50
CA HIS A 1082 -18.72 14.42 38.86
C HIS A 1082 -19.66 14.04 37.69
N ASP A 1083 -19.14 13.96 36.45
CA ASP A 1083 -19.78 13.33 35.29
C ASP A 1083 -20.08 11.83 35.50
N LEU A 1084 -19.27 11.15 36.31
CA LEU A 1084 -19.46 9.74 36.66
C LEU A 1084 -20.44 9.53 37.83
N ALA A 1085 -20.85 10.60 38.51
CA ALA A 1085 -21.85 10.57 39.57
C ALA A 1085 -23.27 10.51 39.00
N HIS A 1086 -24.16 9.83 39.72
CA HIS A 1086 -25.61 9.83 39.44
C HIS A 1086 -26.34 10.96 40.20
N VAL A 1087 -25.68 11.56 41.20
CA VAL A 1087 -26.15 12.74 41.95
C VAL A 1087 -24.98 13.73 42.03
N PRO A 1088 -25.09 14.95 41.48
CA PRO A 1088 -24.03 15.94 41.55
C PRO A 1088 -23.88 16.49 42.99
N PRO A 1089 -22.67 16.95 43.41
CA PRO A 1089 -22.41 17.38 44.79
C PRO A 1089 -23.38 18.44 45.33
N GLU A 1090 -23.81 19.36 44.47
CA GLU A 1090 -24.76 20.44 44.77
C GLU A 1090 -26.12 19.93 45.30
N ALA A 1091 -26.54 18.73 44.88
CA ALA A 1091 -27.80 18.11 45.30
C ALA A 1091 -27.66 17.29 46.60
N ILE A 1092 -26.44 16.90 47.00
CA ILE A 1092 -26.20 16.03 48.16
C ILE A 1092 -26.50 16.75 49.49
N GLY A 1093 -26.37 18.09 49.52
CA GLY A 1093 -26.65 18.90 50.71
C GLY A 1093 -28.06 19.53 50.81
N ASN A 1094 -28.94 19.36 49.81
CA ASN A 1094 -30.01 20.35 49.57
C ASN A 1094 -31.45 19.80 49.47
N THR A 1095 -31.80 18.80 50.29
CA THR A 1095 -33.19 18.31 50.46
C THR A 1095 -33.65 18.43 51.92
N GLY A 1096 -34.37 19.52 52.29
CA GLY A 1096 -34.57 19.82 53.72
C GLY A 1096 -35.71 20.75 54.19
N ILE A 1097 -36.67 21.16 53.36
CA ILE A 1097 -37.92 21.85 53.78
C ILE A 1097 -39.04 21.29 52.89
N SER A 1098 -40.21 20.82 53.36
CA SER A 1098 -41.04 21.15 54.54
C SER A 1098 -41.49 19.91 55.34
N ALA A 1099 -41.94 19.97 56.61
CA ALA A 1099 -41.89 21.01 57.64
C ALA A 1099 -42.18 20.38 59.02
N GLY A 1100 -41.67 21.01 60.10
CA GLY A 1100 -41.90 20.61 61.50
C GLY A 1100 -40.69 20.94 62.36
N ALA A 1101 -40.88 21.63 63.50
CA ALA A 1101 -39.78 22.28 64.22
C ALA A 1101 -39.43 21.66 65.59
N SER A 1102 -38.14 21.51 65.86
CA SER A 1102 -37.49 21.77 67.18
C SER A 1102 -35.96 21.67 67.03
N GLU A 1103 -35.22 22.40 67.88
CA GLU A 1103 -33.76 22.54 67.78
C GLU A 1103 -33.00 21.42 68.51
N GLY A 1104 -31.83 21.00 67.99
CA GLY A 1104 -31.10 19.91 68.65
C GLY A 1104 -29.74 19.49 68.07
N ARG A 1105 -28.79 20.42 67.90
CA ARG A 1105 -27.36 20.19 67.51
C ARG A 1105 -27.14 19.53 66.14
N GLY A 1106 -26.49 20.25 65.22
CA GLY A 1106 -26.00 19.66 63.97
C GLY A 1106 -24.65 18.96 64.14
N GLU A 1107 -24.50 17.80 63.50
CA GLU A 1107 -23.19 17.25 63.11
C GLU A 1107 -23.01 17.54 61.62
N GLN A 1108 -21.89 18.15 61.24
CA GLN A 1108 -21.58 18.39 59.82
C GLN A 1108 -21.08 17.10 59.18
N GLY A 1109 -21.61 16.74 58.01
CA GLY A 1109 -21.09 15.64 57.20
C GLY A 1109 -19.64 15.92 56.81
N VAL A 1110 -18.70 15.09 57.29
CA VAL A 1110 -17.26 15.32 57.08
C VAL A 1110 -16.86 14.84 55.69
N VAL A 1111 -17.02 15.73 54.70
CA VAL A 1111 -16.26 15.62 53.43
C VAL A 1111 -14.79 15.90 53.77
N SER A 1112 -13.89 14.99 53.37
CA SER A 1112 -12.48 15.00 53.79
C SER A 1112 -11.63 16.05 53.05
N HIS A 1113 -11.92 17.33 53.23
CA HIS A 1113 -10.93 18.38 52.95
C HIS A 1113 -9.86 18.37 54.04
N GLY A 1114 -8.71 17.75 53.74
CA GLY A 1114 -7.60 17.62 54.69
C GLY A 1114 -6.94 18.96 55.02
N LEU A 1115 -7.44 19.65 56.05
CA LEU A 1115 -6.90 20.94 56.50
C LEU A 1115 -5.37 20.87 56.78
N VAL A 1116 -4.68 21.86 56.20
CA VAL A 1116 -3.59 22.69 56.73
C VAL A 1116 -2.49 22.05 57.60
N ARG A 1117 -1.24 22.43 57.28
CA ARG A 1117 0.01 22.20 58.03
C ARG A 1117 -0.18 22.30 59.57
N GLY A 1118 0.48 21.47 60.37
CA GLY A 1118 1.48 20.45 60.04
C GLY A 1118 2.05 19.76 61.28
N GLN A 1119 3.30 19.29 61.22
CA GLN A 1119 4.02 18.59 62.31
C GLN A 1119 3.39 17.27 62.81
N THR A 1120 3.90 16.15 62.27
CA THR A 1120 4.30 14.91 63.02
C THR A 1120 3.27 14.03 63.79
N GLU A 1121 3.67 12.76 64.00
CA GLU A 1121 3.27 11.80 65.05
C GLU A 1121 2.00 10.87 64.93
N ARG A 1122 2.29 9.54 64.97
CA ARG A 1122 1.60 8.41 65.69
C ARG A 1122 0.35 7.63 65.18
N PHE A 1123 0.58 6.41 64.65
CA PHE A 1123 -0.14 5.13 64.96
C PHE A 1123 -1.65 4.95 64.55
N ARG A 1124 -2.32 3.75 64.46
CA ARG A 1124 -1.94 2.32 64.12
C ARG A 1124 -3.16 1.37 63.86
N LEU A 1125 -3.07 0.44 62.86
CA LEU A 1125 -3.52 -0.99 62.75
C LEU A 1125 -4.93 -1.59 63.16
N VAL A 1126 -5.44 -2.53 62.31
CA VAL A 1126 -6.03 -3.91 62.57
C VAL A 1126 -7.56 -4.28 62.43
N SER A 1127 -7.92 -4.85 61.25
CA SER A 1127 -8.56 -6.18 60.92
C SER A 1127 -10.06 -6.64 61.13
N ALA A 1128 -10.64 -7.24 60.05
CA ALA A 1128 -11.18 -8.65 59.90
C ALA A 1128 -12.70 -9.07 59.83
N SER A 1129 -13.13 -9.52 58.62
CA SER A 1129 -13.78 -10.84 58.27
C SER A 1129 -15.32 -11.15 58.39
N GLY A 1130 -15.87 -11.98 57.44
CA GLY A 1130 -17.07 -12.87 57.63
C GLY A 1130 -18.14 -13.02 56.50
N GLU A 1131 -18.35 -14.22 55.92
CA GLU A 1131 -19.37 -14.58 54.87
C GLU A 1131 -20.76 -15.05 55.45
N PRO A 1132 -21.71 -15.84 54.82
CA PRO A 1132 -22.01 -16.27 53.41
C PRO A 1132 -23.53 -16.27 52.95
N ALA A 1133 -23.81 -16.60 51.66
CA ALA A 1133 -25.06 -17.18 51.04
C ALA A 1133 -26.43 -16.39 50.97
N GLY A 1134 -27.40 -16.68 50.06
CA GLY A 1134 -27.42 -17.48 48.79
C GLY A 1134 -28.83 -17.97 48.23
N SER A 1135 -28.93 -18.37 46.93
CA SER A 1135 -30.02 -19.18 46.23
C SER A 1135 -31.41 -18.54 45.86
N LEU A 1136 -32.31 -19.00 44.93
CA LEU A 1136 -32.44 -20.14 43.94
C LEU A 1136 -33.60 -19.96 42.87
N ALA A 1137 -33.58 -20.70 41.73
CA ALA A 1137 -34.67 -21.12 40.76
C ALA A 1137 -35.43 -20.10 39.83
N GLY A 1138 -36.01 -20.45 38.64
CA GLY A 1138 -35.88 -21.63 37.72
C GLY A 1138 -37.01 -21.86 36.64
N GLN A 1139 -36.66 -22.35 35.41
CA GLN A 1139 -37.49 -23.05 34.35
C GLN A 1139 -38.68 -22.29 33.66
N SER A 1140 -39.28 -22.60 32.46
CA SER A 1140 -39.08 -23.39 31.19
C SER A 1140 -40.19 -22.94 30.16
N ALA A 1141 -40.60 -23.46 28.96
CA ALA A 1141 -40.33 -24.46 27.86
C ALA A 1141 -41.40 -24.23 26.72
N ALA A 1142 -41.54 -24.87 25.53
CA ALA A 1142 -40.67 -25.48 24.47
C ALA A 1142 -41.52 -25.96 23.22
N GLY A 1143 -40.97 -26.00 21.98
CA GLY A 1143 -41.58 -26.57 20.72
C GLY A 1143 -42.16 -25.54 19.71
N GLY A 1144 -42.29 -25.71 18.38
CA GLY A 1144 -42.00 -26.73 17.32
C GLY A 1144 -42.50 -26.15 15.94
N THR A 1145 -42.42 -26.72 14.71
CA THR A 1145 -41.91 -27.95 14.05
C THR A 1145 -41.39 -27.64 12.59
N ALA A 1146 -41.63 -28.43 11.51
CA ALA A 1146 -40.98 -28.26 10.18
C ALA A 1146 -41.71 -28.82 8.91
N ALA A 1147 -41.31 -28.35 7.70
CA ALA A 1147 -41.58 -28.92 6.36
C ALA A 1147 -40.53 -28.41 5.32
N ALA A 1148 -40.44 -28.98 4.09
CA ALA A 1148 -39.36 -28.71 3.12
C ALA A 1148 -39.77 -28.91 1.63
N VAL A 1149 -38.94 -28.45 0.66
CA VAL A 1149 -38.60 -29.08 -0.67
C VAL A 1149 -37.79 -28.13 -1.59
N LYS A 1150 -36.82 -28.68 -2.36
CA LYS A 1150 -36.12 -28.25 -3.63
C LYS A 1150 -36.22 -26.77 -4.06
N GLY A 1151 -35.18 -26.07 -4.54
CA GLY A 1151 -34.01 -26.42 -5.40
C GLY A 1151 -33.86 -25.26 -6.43
N THR A 1152 -32.72 -24.89 -7.02
CA THR A 1152 -31.56 -25.63 -7.55
C THR A 1152 -30.23 -24.90 -7.26
N ALA A 1153 -29.09 -25.50 -7.59
CA ALA A 1153 -27.76 -24.91 -7.37
C ALA A 1153 -27.03 -24.59 -8.69
N THR A 1154 -26.30 -23.47 -8.70
CA THR A 1154 -25.23 -23.17 -9.66
C THR A 1154 -23.95 -22.92 -8.86
N ALA A 1155 -23.00 -23.86 -8.91
CA ALA A 1155 -21.75 -23.75 -8.17
C ALA A 1155 -20.77 -22.77 -8.86
N PRO A 1156 -20.03 -21.93 -8.12
CA PRO A 1156 -19.03 -21.05 -8.69
C PRO A 1156 -17.78 -21.84 -9.11
N ILE A 1157 -17.16 -21.44 -10.23
CA ILE A 1157 -15.90 -22.01 -10.71
C ILE A 1157 -14.75 -21.39 -9.91
N ALA A 1158 -14.04 -22.22 -9.14
CA ALA A 1158 -12.81 -21.80 -8.46
C ALA A 1158 -11.68 -21.62 -9.49
N GLN A 1159 -11.41 -20.38 -9.89
CA GLN A 1159 -10.26 -20.02 -10.73
C GLN A 1159 -9.11 -19.50 -9.87
N THR A 1160 -8.24 -20.41 -9.44
CA THR A 1160 -6.91 -20.06 -8.92
C THR A 1160 -6.02 -19.59 -10.08
N SER A 1161 -5.44 -18.40 -9.96
CA SER A 1161 -4.51 -17.86 -10.96
C SER A 1161 -3.41 -17.02 -10.29
N ALA A 1162 -2.29 -17.66 -9.96
CA ALA A 1162 -1.01 -16.98 -9.75
C ALA A 1162 -0.46 -16.51 -11.14
N VAL A 1163 0.67 -15.82 -11.31
CA VAL A 1163 2.06 -16.16 -10.91
C VAL A 1163 2.99 -14.99 -11.28
N ALA A 1164 4.16 -14.83 -10.63
CA ALA A 1164 5.36 -14.31 -11.30
C ALA A 1164 6.74 -14.74 -10.70
N THR A 1165 7.49 -15.67 -11.31
CA THR A 1165 8.93 -15.95 -10.96
C THR A 1165 9.69 -16.87 -11.96
N ALA A 1166 10.56 -16.35 -12.84
CA ALA A 1166 11.88 -16.99 -13.14
C ALA A 1166 12.70 -16.24 -14.21
N PHE A 1167 13.98 -16.02 -13.92
CA PHE A 1167 14.99 -15.67 -14.91
C PHE A 1167 16.32 -16.37 -14.58
N ALA A 1168 16.95 -16.99 -15.57
CA ALA A 1168 18.33 -17.46 -15.50
C ALA A 1168 19.19 -16.58 -16.41
N ARG A 1169 20.33 -16.09 -15.91
CA ARG A 1169 21.26 -15.25 -16.69
C ARG A 1169 22.17 -16.14 -17.55
N SER A 1170 22.31 -15.83 -18.83
CA SER A 1170 23.40 -16.33 -19.68
C SER A 1170 23.84 -15.26 -20.69
N GLY A 1171 25.12 -15.32 -21.07
CA GLY A 1171 25.84 -14.30 -21.82
C GLY A 1171 27.28 -14.19 -21.29
N ASN A 1172 28.31 -13.93 -22.11
CA ASN A 1172 28.31 -13.70 -23.55
C ASN A 1172 29.69 -14.07 -24.14
N THR A 1173 29.77 -14.68 -25.32
CA THR A 1173 30.89 -14.59 -26.32
C THR A 1173 30.70 -15.56 -27.49
N GLU A 1174 31.29 -15.25 -28.64
CA GLU A 1174 31.14 -15.98 -29.89
C GLU A 1174 32.12 -17.16 -30.03
N LEU A 1175 31.67 -18.27 -30.65
CA LEU A 1175 32.45 -19.05 -31.62
C LEU A 1175 31.56 -20.10 -32.30
N ALA A 1176 31.50 -20.10 -33.63
CA ALA A 1176 30.61 -20.98 -34.40
C ALA A 1176 31.24 -22.37 -34.65
N VAL A 1177 30.71 -23.41 -34.01
CA VAL A 1177 31.04 -24.82 -34.31
C VAL A 1177 29.75 -25.65 -34.35
N LYS A 1178 29.52 -26.39 -35.43
CA LYS A 1178 28.47 -27.42 -35.47
C LYS A 1178 28.91 -28.65 -34.68
N LEU A 1179 28.05 -29.14 -33.80
CA LEU A 1179 28.25 -30.40 -33.07
C LEU A 1179 26.91 -31.14 -32.98
N GLU A 1180 26.84 -32.32 -33.59
CA GLU A 1180 25.77 -33.28 -33.40
C GLU A 1180 26.10 -34.15 -32.18
N THR A 1181 25.18 -34.29 -31.23
CA THR A 1181 25.34 -35.19 -30.07
C THR A 1181 24.08 -36.01 -29.82
N ALA A 1182 24.28 -37.30 -29.56
CA ALA A 1182 23.24 -38.30 -29.33
C ALA A 1182 22.57 -38.16 -27.94
N PRO A 1183 21.36 -38.72 -27.72
CA PRO A 1183 20.65 -38.60 -26.45
C PRO A 1183 21.38 -39.26 -25.27
N ALA A 1184 21.23 -38.65 -24.09
CA ALA A 1184 21.82 -39.08 -22.83
C ALA A 1184 21.16 -40.37 -22.25
N PRO A 1185 21.89 -41.16 -21.43
CA PRO A 1185 21.37 -42.41 -20.87
C PRO A 1185 20.30 -42.18 -19.79
N GLN A 1186 19.33 -43.08 -19.72
CA GLN A 1186 18.25 -43.05 -18.72
C GLN A 1186 18.73 -43.53 -17.34
N ALA A 1187 18.31 -42.84 -16.29
CA ALA A 1187 18.40 -43.32 -14.91
C ALA A 1187 17.34 -44.41 -14.63
N ALA A 1188 17.58 -45.24 -13.62
CA ALA A 1188 16.71 -46.37 -13.28
C ALA A 1188 15.31 -45.93 -12.79
N PRO A 1189 14.24 -46.70 -13.06
CA PRO A 1189 12.87 -46.32 -12.71
C PRO A 1189 12.60 -46.42 -11.20
N SER A 1190 12.08 -45.34 -10.62
CA SER A 1190 11.57 -45.33 -9.23
C SER A 1190 10.38 -46.27 -9.05
N SER A 1191 10.18 -46.78 -7.84
CA SER A 1191 9.08 -47.68 -7.52
C SER A 1191 7.71 -46.98 -7.65
N ALA A 1192 6.66 -47.78 -7.82
CA ALA A 1192 5.29 -47.25 -7.82
C ALA A 1192 4.92 -46.60 -6.48
N ALA A 1193 5.40 -47.15 -5.35
CA ALA A 1193 5.14 -46.62 -4.01
C ALA A 1193 5.72 -45.20 -3.82
N GLU A 1194 6.94 -44.96 -4.29
CA GLU A 1194 7.58 -43.63 -4.23
C GLU A 1194 6.83 -42.61 -5.09
N ARG A 1195 6.37 -43.01 -6.29
CA ARG A 1195 5.57 -42.12 -7.16
C ARG A 1195 4.20 -41.79 -6.58
N ILE A 1196 3.55 -42.75 -5.90
CA ILE A 1196 2.29 -42.53 -5.17
C ILE A 1196 2.51 -41.56 -3.98
N ALA A 1197 3.59 -41.76 -3.22
CA ALA A 1197 3.94 -40.88 -2.09
C ALA A 1197 4.26 -39.45 -2.57
N GLN A 1198 5.06 -39.32 -3.62
CA GLN A 1198 5.43 -38.02 -4.21
C GLN A 1198 4.24 -37.29 -4.84
N ALA A 1199 3.28 -38.02 -5.42
CA ALA A 1199 2.01 -37.44 -5.90
C ALA A 1199 1.16 -36.91 -4.73
N ARG A 1200 1.05 -37.66 -3.63
CA ARG A 1200 0.32 -37.25 -2.42
C ARG A 1200 0.94 -36.04 -1.71
N MET A 1201 2.27 -35.97 -1.64
CA MET A 1201 2.99 -34.78 -1.18
C MET A 1201 2.78 -33.55 -2.08
N LYS A 1202 2.33 -33.74 -3.32
CA LYS A 1202 1.98 -32.67 -4.28
C LYS A 1202 0.48 -32.40 -4.38
N GLY A 1203 -0.33 -32.90 -3.44
CA GLY A 1203 -1.78 -32.63 -3.38
C GLY A 1203 -2.66 -33.52 -4.27
N TYR A 1204 -2.11 -34.55 -4.92
CA TYR A 1204 -2.88 -35.51 -5.71
C TYR A 1204 -3.30 -36.72 -4.87
N GLU A 1205 -4.38 -37.40 -5.25
CA GLU A 1205 -4.91 -38.58 -4.55
C GLU A 1205 -3.96 -39.79 -4.59
N GLY A 1206 -2.99 -39.78 -5.52
CA GLY A 1206 -1.99 -40.85 -5.69
C GLY A 1206 -2.54 -42.12 -6.34
N GLU A 1207 -3.72 -42.07 -6.97
CA GLU A 1207 -4.17 -43.12 -7.89
C GLU A 1207 -3.53 -42.92 -9.27
N SER A 1208 -3.26 -44.01 -9.99
CA SER A 1208 -2.76 -43.96 -11.37
C SER A 1208 -3.91 -43.74 -12.36
N CYS A 1209 -3.78 -42.73 -13.22
CA CYS A 1209 -4.66 -42.55 -14.38
C CYS A 1209 -4.70 -43.82 -15.24
N SER A 1210 -5.90 -44.29 -15.56
CA SER A 1210 -6.13 -45.50 -16.38
C SER A 1210 -5.70 -45.36 -17.84
N GLU A 1211 -5.56 -44.13 -18.37
CA GLU A 1211 -5.16 -43.89 -19.77
C GLU A 1211 -3.66 -43.55 -19.91
N CYS A 1212 -3.12 -42.66 -19.07
CA CYS A 1212 -1.73 -42.21 -19.20
C CYS A 1212 -0.77 -42.78 -18.13
N GLY A 1213 -1.27 -43.52 -17.14
CA GLY A 1213 -0.47 -44.14 -16.07
C GLY A 1213 0.13 -43.16 -15.05
N ASN A 1214 -0.09 -41.84 -15.19
CA ASN A 1214 0.47 -40.85 -14.26
C ASN A 1214 -0.37 -40.73 -12.98
N PHE A 1215 0.27 -40.36 -11.86
CA PHE A 1215 -0.34 -40.32 -10.52
C PHE A 1215 -0.94 -38.95 -10.15
N THR A 1216 -1.04 -38.04 -11.12
CA THR A 1216 -1.58 -36.67 -11.03
C THR A 1216 -3.12 -36.64 -11.07
N MET A 1217 -3.74 -37.52 -10.27
CA MET A 1217 -5.20 -37.62 -10.16
C MET A 1217 -5.70 -36.70 -9.03
N VAL A 1218 -6.57 -35.75 -9.36
CA VAL A 1218 -7.23 -34.82 -8.41
C VAL A 1218 -8.73 -35.10 -8.33
N ARG A 1219 -9.31 -34.92 -7.15
CA ARG A 1219 -10.72 -35.19 -6.87
C ARG A 1219 -11.62 -34.08 -7.42
N ASN A 1220 -12.53 -34.46 -8.32
CA ASN A 1220 -13.48 -33.58 -8.98
C ASN A 1220 -14.91 -34.12 -8.72
N GLY A 1221 -15.51 -33.69 -7.61
CA GLY A 1221 -16.76 -34.23 -7.11
C GLY A 1221 -16.62 -35.69 -6.66
N THR A 1222 -17.41 -36.59 -7.23
CA THR A 1222 -17.33 -38.04 -7.04
C THR A 1222 -16.37 -38.74 -8.01
N CYS A 1223 -15.82 -38.03 -8.99
CA CYS A 1223 -14.78 -38.52 -9.89
C CYS A 1223 -13.38 -38.14 -9.40
N LEU A 1224 -12.36 -38.81 -9.96
CA LEU A 1224 -11.03 -38.25 -10.12
C LEU A 1224 -10.83 -37.76 -11.56
N LYS A 1225 -9.97 -36.76 -11.76
CA LYS A 1225 -9.51 -36.25 -13.06
C LYS A 1225 -7.99 -36.28 -13.10
N CYS A 1226 -7.40 -36.68 -14.22
CA CYS A 1226 -5.95 -36.55 -14.44
C CYS A 1226 -5.62 -35.13 -14.92
N ASP A 1227 -4.72 -34.43 -14.23
CA ASP A 1227 -4.25 -33.12 -14.71
C ASP A 1227 -3.20 -33.21 -15.83
N THR A 1228 -2.62 -34.39 -16.07
CA THR A 1228 -1.65 -34.58 -17.17
C THR A 1228 -2.30 -34.83 -18.54
N CYS A 1229 -3.48 -35.45 -18.60
CA CYS A 1229 -4.18 -35.74 -19.87
C CYS A 1229 -5.67 -35.37 -19.90
N GLY A 1230 -6.26 -34.89 -18.80
CA GLY A 1230 -7.66 -34.46 -18.73
C GLY A 1230 -8.70 -35.57 -18.52
N SER A 1231 -8.33 -36.85 -18.69
CA SER A 1231 -9.23 -38.02 -18.52
C SER A 1231 -9.89 -38.08 -17.12
N THR A 1232 -11.12 -38.55 -17.03
CA THR A 1232 -11.86 -38.72 -15.75
C THR A 1232 -12.10 -40.20 -15.41
N SER A 1233 -12.30 -40.49 -14.11
CA SER A 1233 -12.49 -41.85 -13.59
C SER A 1233 -13.90 -42.45 -13.80
N GLY A 1234 -14.72 -41.88 -14.70
CA GLY A 1234 -15.90 -42.55 -15.24
C GLY A 1234 -17.17 -42.64 -14.38
N CYS A 1235 -17.39 -41.77 -13.38
CA CYS A 1235 -18.73 -41.61 -12.80
C CYS A 1235 -19.54 -40.61 -13.66
N SER A 1236 -20.77 -41.01 -14.04
CA SER A 1236 -21.71 -40.23 -14.85
C SER A 1236 -22.44 -39.13 -14.06
#